data_AF-A0A497RBE8-F1
#
_entry.id   AF-A0A497RBE8-F1
#
_cell.length_a   1.000
_cell.length_b   1.000
_cell.length_c   1.000
_cell.angle_alpha   90.00
_cell.angle_beta   90.00
_cell.angle_gamma   90.00
#
_symmetry.space_group_name_H-M   'P 1'
#
loop_
_entity.id
_entity.type
_entity.pdbx_description
1 polymer ?
#
loop_
_entity_poly.entity_id
_entity_poly.type
_entity_poly.pdbx_seq_one_letter_code
_entity_poly.pdbx_strand_id
1 'polypeptide(L)'
;MQLLFDSFIQRFPQELRNRLKTAVAHQTHLNPVERLHAGTCLVLKEQLAEIQELRELQTKKIDIASSKNPFNIFKKTRMKKRIQLQIKNKLILAKENAFQLASLSGYLIPLMRATKDYLTLLKQIEHPYVQLLYTYFASGGTNNQETREKIEENIKQLEQHPSYNHEMRGFVCAIRSWLYGTIGDTMVLKSIFKYIRERLPVTENIVEIRGLQDAATNAIWWFLHSGVESNIDEMISFLEPFILKYKLYMSYTDFLNLKGAVNSYFGNTAESIENFTQLMNEHEKYHNDYRLSIAIGNLAESFSAEGKIVKAKEMMERAIKLYKESTGRWPYLYLTEIGNIYYLMNDPRAEKSFLQAFEIKKNETSLFKAFILFELIHFYLRTEQLDKVDAYLKEMRFLARELETLSVNASLDYLLGFNDMLQQNFSYAIKYLQSSLEQAHLSKNSDLILSNNILLAAIHLQRYRINEKDEELNNALNYLETAIKLAEEFDHVQVLAIGLVIRAYLNASKGEFSKAFDDLEQIKEISDRMDFEQWKQEYQTVVDLVVKGEKEGKLKVQEETIFKYILPQIKSMLSFKLPERKHRKSIVLGLLVINDSGIPVFTKLSKNLETDKLILSGLITAISHFSESIISGKDKGRLREILYEGIWLTTQPVKNGLVVVIAEEATAEIRIWASSIANRIKEVPAIVEMKNELTIDIDDILKQMNFS
;
A
#
# COMPACT_ATOMS: atom_id res chain seq x y z
N MET A 1 21.84 -1.18 19.84
CA MET A 1 21.31 -2.05 20.93
C MET A 1 22.00 -1.81 22.25
N GLN A 2 23.34 -1.88 22.31
CA GLN A 2 24.10 -1.63 23.53
C GLN A 2 23.75 -0.29 24.20
N LEU A 3 23.61 0.79 23.42
CA LEU A 3 23.20 2.11 23.94
C LEU A 3 21.83 2.09 24.67
N LEU A 4 20.81 1.44 24.08
CA LEU A 4 19.49 1.30 24.71
C LEU A 4 19.58 0.44 25.98
N PHE A 5 20.31 -0.68 25.89
CA PHE A 5 20.51 -1.56 27.03
C PHE A 5 21.22 -0.86 28.19
N ASP A 6 22.33 -0.18 27.92
CA ASP A 6 23.10 0.55 28.92
C ASP A 6 22.29 1.68 29.56
N SER A 7 21.55 2.45 28.75
CA SER A 7 20.65 3.50 29.26
C SER A 7 19.57 2.93 30.18
N PHE A 8 19.08 1.72 29.91
CA PHE A 8 18.02 1.09 30.69
C PHE A 8 18.55 0.51 32.00
N ILE A 9 19.64 -0.27 31.94
CA ILE A 9 20.19 -0.96 33.11
C ILE A 9 20.87 -0.02 34.10
N GLN A 10 21.24 1.20 33.72
CA GLN A 10 21.79 2.20 34.65
C GLN A 10 20.89 2.46 35.86
N ARG A 11 19.58 2.24 35.72
CA ARG A 11 18.57 2.38 36.78
C ARG A 11 18.53 1.19 37.73
N PHE A 12 19.10 0.05 37.34
CA PHE A 12 19.07 -1.17 38.14
C PHE A 12 20.10 -1.12 39.27
N PRO A 13 19.77 -1.70 40.43
CA PRO A 13 20.77 -2.03 41.44
C PRO A 13 21.92 -2.82 40.82
N GLN A 14 23.15 -2.61 41.30
CA GLN A 14 24.36 -3.24 40.74
C GLN A 14 24.25 -4.76 40.67
N GLU A 15 23.63 -5.38 41.68
CA GLU A 15 23.39 -6.82 41.73
C GLU A 15 22.50 -7.29 40.57
N LEU A 16 21.39 -6.59 40.31
CA LEU A 16 20.47 -6.91 39.23
C LEU A 16 21.13 -6.69 37.86
N ARG A 17 21.95 -5.64 37.70
CA ARG A 17 22.77 -5.44 36.49
C ARG A 17 23.68 -6.63 36.22
N ASN A 18 24.38 -7.12 37.24
CA ASN A 18 25.31 -8.24 37.12
C ASN A 18 24.57 -9.53 36.76
N ARG A 19 23.42 -9.79 37.40
CA ARG A 19 22.54 -10.92 37.06
C ARG A 19 22.08 -10.85 35.62
N LEU A 20 21.61 -9.69 35.16
CA LEU A 20 21.16 -9.51 33.80
C LEU A 20 22.27 -9.69 32.77
N LYS A 21 23.44 -9.06 32.98
CA LYS A 21 24.61 -9.27 32.12
C LYS A 21 25.01 -10.75 32.03
N THR A 22 24.96 -11.45 33.16
CA THR A 22 25.25 -12.89 33.24
C THR A 22 24.20 -13.68 32.47
N ALA A 23 22.91 -13.47 32.72
CA ALA A 23 21.81 -14.15 32.04
C ALA A 23 21.86 -13.95 30.52
N VAL A 24 22.14 -12.73 30.05
CA VAL A 24 22.33 -12.39 28.63
C VAL A 24 23.56 -13.11 28.07
N ALA A 25 24.69 -13.12 28.77
CA ALA A 25 25.90 -13.80 28.30
C ALA A 25 25.72 -15.32 28.10
N HIS A 26 24.81 -15.96 28.84
CA HIS A 26 24.54 -17.40 28.74
C HIS A 26 23.66 -17.78 27.54
N GLN A 27 22.95 -16.86 26.88
CA GLN A 27 22.12 -17.18 25.70
C GLN A 27 22.93 -17.12 24.39
N THR A 28 24.04 -17.85 24.33
CA THR A 28 25.00 -17.79 23.20
C THR A 28 24.45 -18.31 21.88
N HIS A 29 23.47 -19.20 21.92
CA HIS A 29 22.79 -19.77 20.76
C HIS A 29 21.80 -18.81 20.08
N LEU A 30 21.46 -17.69 20.73
CA LEU A 30 20.54 -16.68 20.20
C LEU A 30 21.30 -15.51 19.59
N ASN A 31 20.64 -14.84 18.64
CA ASN A 31 21.13 -13.58 18.10
C ASN A 31 21.13 -12.47 19.17
N PRO A 32 21.83 -11.34 18.98
CA PRO A 32 22.02 -10.38 20.05
C PRO A 32 20.72 -9.73 20.59
N VAL A 33 19.67 -9.58 19.77
CA VAL A 33 18.36 -9.05 20.21
C VAL A 33 17.65 -10.08 21.08
N GLU A 34 17.56 -11.31 20.59
CA GLU A 34 16.90 -12.42 21.25
C GLU A 34 17.60 -12.82 22.53
N ARG A 35 18.93 -12.83 22.52
CA ARG A 35 19.79 -13.03 23.69
C ARG A 35 19.45 -12.05 24.80
N LEU A 36 19.32 -10.77 24.44
CA LEU A 36 19.00 -9.72 25.39
C LEU A 36 17.56 -9.90 25.93
N HIS A 37 16.60 -10.18 25.07
CA HIS A 37 15.21 -10.43 25.48
C HIS A 37 15.09 -11.67 26.38
N ALA A 38 15.66 -12.82 25.98
CA ALA A 38 15.63 -14.07 26.74
C ALA A 38 16.33 -13.94 28.10
N GLY A 39 17.50 -13.29 28.15
CA GLY A 39 18.18 -12.98 29.41
C GLY A 39 17.34 -12.07 30.32
N THR A 40 16.64 -11.08 29.75
CA THR A 40 15.72 -10.22 30.49
C THR A 40 14.54 -11.00 31.06
N CYS A 41 13.91 -11.89 30.27
CA CYS A 41 12.82 -12.74 30.73
C CYS A 41 13.26 -13.73 31.81
N LEU A 42 14.47 -14.27 31.73
CA LEU A 42 15.02 -15.17 32.75
C LEU A 42 15.12 -14.45 34.10
N VAL A 43 15.75 -13.28 34.12
CA VAL A 43 15.88 -12.49 35.35
C VAL A 43 14.52 -12.00 35.84
N LEU A 44 13.60 -11.66 34.94
CA LEU A 44 12.23 -11.29 35.31
C LEU A 44 11.53 -12.45 36.04
N LYS A 45 11.64 -13.67 35.53
CA LYS A 45 11.08 -14.87 36.16
C LYS A 45 11.63 -15.08 37.57
N GLU A 46 12.94 -14.90 37.75
CA GLU A 46 13.57 -14.98 39.07
C GLU A 46 13.08 -13.88 40.02
N GLN A 47 12.90 -12.65 39.54
CA GLN A 47 12.35 -11.55 40.35
C GLN A 47 10.89 -11.80 40.74
N LEU A 48 10.09 -12.40 39.86
CA LEU A 48 8.71 -12.78 40.18
C LEU A 48 8.64 -13.88 41.26
N ALA A 49 9.55 -14.86 41.21
CA ALA A 49 9.68 -15.86 42.26
C ALA A 49 10.07 -15.23 43.61
N GLU A 50 11.03 -14.30 43.61
CA GLU A 50 11.42 -13.54 44.82
C GLU A 50 10.25 -12.74 45.40
N ILE A 51 9.43 -12.10 44.56
CA ILE A 51 8.21 -11.40 44.99
C ILE A 51 7.23 -12.37 45.68
N GLN A 52 7.05 -13.57 45.13
CA GLN A 52 6.17 -14.58 45.72
C GLN A 52 6.70 -15.04 47.10
N GLU A 53 7.99 -15.36 47.21
CA GLU A 53 8.61 -15.72 48.48
C GLU A 53 8.48 -14.62 49.54
N LEU A 54 8.70 -13.35 49.14
CA LEU A 54 8.56 -12.21 50.04
C LEU A 54 7.10 -11.98 50.48
N ARG A 55 6.11 -12.23 49.60
CA ARG A 55 4.68 -12.21 49.95
C ARG A 55 4.36 -13.29 50.98
N GLU A 56 4.88 -14.51 50.80
CA GLU A 56 4.71 -15.60 51.77
C GLU A 56 5.37 -15.30 53.11
N LEU A 57 6.57 -14.70 53.11
CA LEU A 57 7.24 -14.26 54.34
C LEU A 57 6.49 -13.12 55.04
N GLN A 58 5.81 -12.26 54.28
CA GLN A 58 5.00 -11.17 54.83
C GLN A 58 3.74 -11.68 55.54
N THR A 59 3.14 -12.78 55.06
CA THR A 59 1.93 -13.38 55.64
C THR A 59 2.24 -14.34 56.79
N LYS A 60 3.40 -14.98 56.80
CA LYS A 60 3.85 -15.83 57.92
C LYS A 60 3.93 -14.99 59.21
N LYS A 61 3.18 -15.40 60.23
CA LYS A 61 3.35 -14.85 61.59
C LYS A 61 4.78 -15.17 62.03
N ILE A 62 5.59 -14.14 62.22
CA ILE A 62 6.88 -14.28 62.91
C ILE A 62 6.55 -14.64 64.36
N ASP A 63 6.56 -15.95 64.64
CA ASP A 63 6.41 -16.50 65.98
C ASP A 63 7.67 -16.21 66.75
N ILE A 64 7.50 -15.44 67.81
CA ILE A 64 8.57 -15.14 68.74
C ILE A 64 8.21 -15.88 70.01
N ALA A 65 8.92 -16.97 70.30
CA ALA A 65 8.73 -17.75 71.52
C ALA A 65 8.57 -16.85 72.75
N SER A 66 7.56 -17.16 73.57
CA SER A 66 7.12 -16.35 74.71
C SER A 66 8.24 -16.20 75.73
N SER A 67 8.85 -15.00 75.77
CA SER A 67 9.77 -14.64 76.85
C SER A 67 8.96 -14.01 77.98
N LYS A 68 9.09 -14.52 79.20
CA LYS A 68 8.47 -13.92 80.39
C LYS A 68 9.11 -12.59 80.82
N ASN A 69 10.28 -12.24 80.28
CA ASN A 69 10.97 -10.98 80.57
C ASN A 69 10.46 -9.82 79.68
N PRO A 70 9.91 -8.73 80.24
CA PRO A 70 9.37 -7.59 79.49
C PRO A 70 10.40 -6.84 78.63
N PHE A 71 11.66 -6.75 79.05
CA PHE A 71 12.74 -6.17 78.23
C PHE A 71 12.98 -7.00 76.96
N ASN A 72 12.92 -8.32 77.08
CA ASN A 72 13.05 -9.23 75.95
C ASN A 72 11.84 -9.15 75.02
N ILE A 73 10.63 -8.92 75.53
CA ILE A 73 9.42 -8.70 74.71
C ILE A 73 9.57 -7.43 73.85
N PHE A 74 10.04 -6.32 74.44
CA PHE A 74 10.24 -5.07 73.71
C PHE A 74 11.30 -5.19 72.60
N LYS A 75 12.46 -5.80 72.93
CA LYS A 75 13.54 -6.07 71.95
C LYS A 75 13.06 -6.97 70.80
N LYS A 76 12.29 -8.01 71.13
CA LYS A 76 11.68 -8.93 70.17
C LYS A 76 10.65 -8.25 69.27
N THR A 77 9.81 -7.37 69.82
CA THR A 77 8.81 -6.61 69.07
C THR A 77 9.46 -5.63 68.09
N ARG A 78 10.52 -4.94 68.53
CA ARG A 78 11.32 -4.06 67.66
C ARG A 78 12.00 -4.83 66.54
N MET A 79 12.52 -6.02 66.84
CA MET A 79 13.11 -6.91 65.83
C MET A 79 12.06 -7.38 64.81
N LYS A 80 10.85 -7.77 65.26
CA LYS A 80 9.73 -8.13 64.38
C LYS A 80 9.38 -7.00 63.41
N LYS A 81 9.18 -5.78 63.94
CA LYS A 81 8.88 -4.60 63.13
C LYS A 81 10.00 -4.31 62.12
N ARG A 82 11.26 -4.48 62.53
CA ARG A 82 12.42 -4.31 61.64
C ARG A 82 12.43 -5.34 60.51
N ILE A 83 12.20 -6.62 60.81
CA ILE A 83 12.13 -7.69 59.79
C ILE A 83 10.95 -7.44 58.84
N GLN A 84 9.77 -7.10 59.36
CA GLN A 84 8.61 -6.77 58.53
C GLN A 84 8.86 -5.57 57.62
N LEU A 85 9.52 -4.52 58.13
CA LEU A 85 9.92 -3.37 57.32
C LEU A 85 10.95 -3.74 56.26
N GLN A 86 11.91 -4.61 56.58
CA GLN A 86 12.89 -5.11 55.61
C GLN A 86 12.22 -5.94 54.50
N ILE A 87 11.30 -6.84 54.85
CA ILE A 87 10.52 -7.62 53.89
C ILE A 87 9.70 -6.67 53.01
N LYS A 88 9.01 -5.69 53.61
CA LYS A 88 8.22 -4.70 52.86
C LYS A 88 9.09 -3.89 51.89
N ASN A 89 10.25 -3.41 52.32
CA ASN A 89 11.17 -2.64 51.47
C ASN A 89 11.76 -3.50 50.35
N LYS A 90 12.14 -4.74 50.64
CA LYS A 90 12.59 -5.71 49.62
C LYS A 90 11.49 -6.00 48.61
N LEU A 91 10.25 -6.18 49.07
CA LEU A 91 9.11 -6.44 48.20
C LEU A 91 8.83 -5.25 47.28
N ILE A 92 8.92 -4.02 47.78
CA ILE A 92 8.79 -2.80 46.96
C ILE A 92 9.90 -2.77 45.89
N LEU A 93 11.15 -3.00 46.27
CA LEU A 93 12.28 -3.00 45.34
C LEU A 93 12.16 -4.12 44.29
N ALA A 94 11.76 -5.33 44.69
CA ALA A 94 11.58 -6.45 43.78
C ALA A 94 10.45 -6.18 42.77
N LYS A 95 9.33 -5.57 43.23
CA LYS A 95 8.25 -5.12 42.34
C LYS A 95 8.71 -4.08 41.33
N GLU A 96 9.51 -3.10 41.75
CA GLU A 96 10.09 -2.08 40.87
C GLU A 96 11.04 -2.72 39.84
N ASN A 97 11.92 -3.63 40.27
CA ASN A 97 12.81 -4.37 39.38
C ASN A 97 12.03 -5.18 38.34
N ALA A 98 10.98 -5.89 38.75
CA ALA A 98 10.12 -6.66 37.85
C ALA A 98 9.40 -5.75 36.85
N PHE A 99 8.87 -4.60 37.28
CA PHE A 99 8.27 -3.60 36.42
C PHE A 99 9.26 -3.10 35.34
N GLN A 100 10.48 -2.76 35.74
CA GLN A 100 11.47 -2.25 34.80
C GLN A 100 11.96 -3.33 33.82
N LEU A 101 12.18 -4.56 34.29
CA LEU A 101 12.54 -5.69 33.41
C LEU A 101 11.42 -6.02 32.42
N ALA A 102 10.16 -5.98 32.85
CA ALA A 102 9.01 -6.12 31.96
C ALA A 102 8.97 -5.01 30.90
N SER A 103 9.22 -3.77 31.30
CA SER A 103 9.30 -2.63 30.39
C SER A 103 10.41 -2.82 29.35
N LEU A 104 11.63 -3.18 29.77
CA LEU A 104 12.75 -3.49 28.86
C LEU A 104 12.39 -4.61 27.88
N SER A 105 11.79 -5.69 28.35
CA SER A 105 11.40 -6.81 27.50
C SER A 105 10.40 -6.39 26.40
N GLY A 106 9.45 -5.50 26.73
CA GLY A 106 8.48 -4.98 25.78
C GLY A 106 9.11 -4.18 24.64
N TYR A 107 10.21 -3.45 24.90
CA TYR A 107 10.94 -2.71 23.85
C TYR A 107 11.77 -3.61 22.92
N LEU A 108 12.04 -4.85 23.32
CA LEU A 108 12.94 -5.75 22.61
C LEU A 108 12.22 -6.76 21.72
N ILE A 109 10.94 -7.06 22.01
CA ILE A 109 10.20 -8.11 21.33
C ILE A 109 9.21 -7.54 20.29
N PRO A 110 9.26 -8.01 19.03
CA PRO A 110 8.20 -7.73 18.06
C PRO A 110 6.87 -8.33 18.52
N LEU A 111 5.75 -7.64 18.24
CA LEU A 111 4.40 -8.08 18.58
C LEU A 111 4.13 -9.55 18.19
N MET A 112 4.52 -9.95 16.98
CA MET A 112 4.30 -11.29 16.43
C MET A 112 5.11 -12.40 17.09
N ARG A 113 6.09 -12.07 17.94
CA ARG A 113 6.98 -13.04 18.60
C ARG A 113 6.69 -13.23 20.08
N ALA A 114 5.71 -12.52 20.65
CA ALA A 114 5.30 -12.69 22.03
C ALA A 114 4.80 -14.12 22.29
N THR A 115 5.52 -14.86 23.15
CA THR A 115 5.20 -16.25 23.49
C THR A 115 4.17 -16.33 24.63
N LYS A 116 3.47 -17.47 24.75
CA LYS A 116 2.56 -17.72 25.89
C LYS A 116 3.27 -17.62 27.24
N ASP A 117 4.52 -18.08 27.31
CA ASP A 117 5.33 -17.99 28.53
C ASP A 117 5.64 -16.53 28.88
N TYR A 118 5.98 -15.71 27.89
CA TYR A 118 6.21 -14.29 28.09
C TYR A 118 4.94 -13.58 28.59
N LEU A 119 3.79 -13.85 27.97
CA LEU A 119 2.50 -13.30 28.42
C LEU A 119 2.16 -13.73 29.86
N THR A 120 2.50 -14.97 30.24
CA THR A 120 2.34 -15.48 31.61
C THR A 120 3.20 -14.71 32.62
N LEU A 121 4.41 -14.28 32.23
CA LEU A 121 5.25 -13.44 33.08
C LEU A 121 4.65 -12.03 33.25
N LEU A 122 4.23 -11.39 32.16
CA LEU A 122 3.64 -10.04 32.23
C LEU A 122 2.38 -10.00 33.09
N LYS A 123 1.52 -11.03 32.99
CA LYS A 123 0.26 -11.14 33.74
C LYS A 123 0.46 -11.14 35.27
N GLN A 124 1.64 -11.52 35.76
CA GLN A 124 1.94 -11.56 37.20
C GLN A 124 2.29 -10.18 37.80
N ILE A 125 2.42 -9.15 36.96
CA ILE A 125 2.88 -7.82 37.38
C ILE A 125 1.70 -6.86 37.46
N GLU A 126 1.42 -6.41 38.69
CA GLU A 126 0.37 -5.44 39.00
C GLU A 126 0.85 -4.01 38.71
N HIS A 127 0.89 -3.61 37.43
CA HIS A 127 1.19 -2.24 37.04
C HIS A 127 0.43 -1.86 35.74
N PRO A 128 -0.26 -0.70 35.66
CA PRO A 128 -1.08 -0.34 34.48
C PRO A 128 -0.31 -0.39 33.15
N TYR A 129 0.95 0.08 33.14
CA TYR A 129 1.79 -0.01 31.93
C TYR A 129 2.07 -1.46 31.51
N VAL A 130 2.31 -2.37 32.45
CA VAL A 130 2.57 -3.77 32.12
C VAL A 130 1.29 -4.49 31.70
N GLN A 131 0.14 -4.08 32.23
CA GLN A 131 -1.17 -4.55 31.76
C GLN A 131 -1.46 -4.06 30.34
N LEU A 132 -1.07 -2.83 29.99
CA LEU A 132 -1.10 -2.35 28.61
C LEU A 132 -0.22 -3.22 27.69
N LEU A 133 1.04 -3.50 28.09
CA LEU A 133 1.92 -4.40 27.33
C LEU A 133 1.32 -5.80 27.15
N TYR A 134 0.79 -6.38 28.24
CA TYR A 134 0.13 -7.69 28.20
C TYR A 134 -1.03 -7.69 27.21
N THR A 135 -1.96 -6.72 27.31
CA THR A 135 -3.12 -6.64 26.39
C THR A 135 -2.65 -6.47 24.94
N TYR A 136 -1.68 -5.58 24.70
CA TYR A 136 -1.13 -5.35 23.36
C TYR A 136 -0.49 -6.61 22.78
N PHE A 137 0.37 -7.31 23.53
CA PHE A 137 1.00 -8.53 23.03
C PHE A 137 0.06 -9.72 22.94
N ALA A 138 -0.91 -9.83 23.85
CA ALA A 138 -1.91 -10.89 23.84
C ALA A 138 -2.89 -10.78 22.67
N SER A 139 -3.05 -9.58 22.08
CA SER A 139 -3.82 -9.44 20.83
C SER A 139 -3.19 -10.21 19.68
N GLY A 140 -1.87 -10.43 19.71
CA GLY A 140 -1.12 -11.04 18.63
C GLY A 140 -1.26 -10.31 17.29
N GLY A 141 -1.54 -9.00 17.33
CA GLY A 141 -1.82 -8.19 16.14
C GLY A 141 -3.27 -8.23 15.68
N THR A 142 -4.18 -8.91 16.40
CA THR A 142 -5.62 -8.77 16.13
C THR A 142 -6.07 -7.36 16.43
N ASN A 143 -6.86 -6.80 15.54
CA ASN A 143 -7.37 -5.43 15.64
C ASN A 143 -8.90 -5.43 15.62
N ASN A 144 -9.53 -6.30 16.40
CA ASN A 144 -10.98 -6.23 16.60
C ASN A 144 -11.33 -5.08 17.56
N GLN A 145 -12.58 -4.62 17.51
CA GLN A 145 -13.05 -3.49 18.29
C GLN A 145 -12.84 -3.70 19.81
N GLU A 146 -13.17 -4.88 20.32
CA GLU A 146 -13.01 -5.22 21.75
C GLU A 146 -11.55 -5.05 22.23
N THR A 147 -10.59 -5.54 21.44
CA THR A 147 -9.17 -5.41 21.76
C THR A 147 -8.74 -3.95 21.74
N ARG A 148 -9.19 -3.16 20.76
CA ARG A 148 -8.90 -1.72 20.68
C ARG A 148 -9.43 -0.98 21.90
N GLU A 149 -10.70 -1.19 22.23
CA GLU A 149 -11.36 -0.55 23.38
C GLU A 149 -10.63 -0.88 24.68
N LYS A 150 -10.23 -2.13 24.86
CA LYS A 150 -9.45 -2.57 26.03
C LYS A 150 -8.06 -1.95 26.10
N ILE A 151 -7.38 -1.80 24.95
CA ILE A 151 -6.08 -1.11 24.89
C ILE A 151 -6.26 0.37 25.26
N GLU A 152 -7.25 1.05 24.72
CA GLU A 152 -7.53 2.46 25.04
C GLU A 152 -7.96 2.67 26.49
N GLU A 153 -8.73 1.75 27.08
CA GLU A 153 -9.04 1.77 28.50
C GLU A 153 -7.77 1.67 29.35
N ASN A 154 -6.89 0.71 29.04
CA ASN A 154 -5.61 0.55 29.73
C ASN A 154 -4.74 1.80 29.58
N ILE A 155 -4.74 2.46 28.41
CA ILE A 155 -4.01 3.71 28.21
C ILE A 155 -4.58 4.83 29.07
N LYS A 156 -5.91 5.01 29.13
CA LYS A 156 -6.55 6.03 29.98
C LYS A 156 -6.22 5.82 31.46
N GLN A 157 -6.27 4.57 31.94
CA GLN A 157 -5.87 4.22 33.30
C GLN A 157 -4.40 4.53 33.57
N LEU A 158 -3.52 4.22 32.60
CA LEU A 158 -2.10 4.54 32.69
C LEU A 158 -1.85 6.05 32.72
N GLU A 159 -2.50 6.83 31.85
CA GLU A 159 -2.34 8.29 31.76
C GLU A 159 -2.71 9.02 33.07
N GLN A 160 -3.60 8.41 33.87
CA GLN A 160 -3.99 8.90 35.20
C GLN A 160 -3.06 8.39 36.33
N HIS A 161 -2.19 7.42 36.05
CA HIS A 161 -1.35 6.80 37.06
C HIS A 161 -0.15 7.70 37.41
N PRO A 162 0.23 7.85 38.70
CA PRO A 162 1.31 8.76 39.11
C PRO A 162 2.69 8.46 38.53
N SER A 163 2.93 7.22 38.07
CA SER A 163 4.20 6.82 37.44
C SER A 163 4.26 7.15 35.95
N TYR A 164 3.18 7.66 35.35
CA TYR A 164 3.13 7.97 33.94
C TYR A 164 4.12 9.07 33.61
N ASN A 165 4.98 8.79 32.63
CA ASN A 165 6.08 9.66 32.26
C ASN A 165 6.27 9.68 30.75
N HIS A 166 7.22 10.48 30.29
CA HIS A 166 7.49 10.66 28.87
C HIS A 166 7.96 9.40 28.13
N GLU A 167 8.65 8.48 28.80
CA GLU A 167 9.08 7.20 28.20
C GLU A 167 7.89 6.30 27.91
N MET A 168 7.00 6.17 28.90
CA MET A 168 5.75 5.43 28.74
C MET A 168 4.90 6.06 27.64
N ARG A 169 4.81 7.40 27.62
CA ARG A 169 4.07 8.14 26.58
C ARG A 169 4.63 7.89 25.19
N GLY A 170 5.96 7.89 25.01
CA GLY A 170 6.60 7.55 23.74
C GLY A 170 6.19 6.17 23.23
N PHE A 171 6.13 5.16 24.12
CA PHE A 171 5.67 3.83 23.75
C PHE A 171 4.15 3.73 23.52
N VAL A 172 3.35 4.46 24.30
CA VAL A 172 1.90 4.60 24.07
C VAL A 172 1.64 5.19 22.68
N CYS A 173 2.41 6.19 22.25
CA CYS A 173 2.34 6.71 20.89
C CYS A 173 2.64 5.63 19.85
N ALA A 174 3.63 4.75 20.08
CA ALA A 174 3.94 3.65 19.18
C ALA A 174 2.77 2.65 19.08
N ILE A 175 2.18 2.23 20.21
CA ILE A 175 1.00 1.36 20.24
C ILE A 175 -0.18 2.01 19.52
N ARG A 176 -0.51 3.27 19.83
CA ARG A 176 -1.63 3.99 19.20
C ARG A 176 -1.42 4.17 17.70
N SER A 177 -0.21 4.52 17.26
CA SER A 177 0.08 4.66 15.83
C SER A 177 -0.19 3.37 15.04
N TRP A 178 0.10 2.21 15.64
CA TRP A 178 -0.24 0.91 15.05
C TRP A 178 -1.76 0.64 15.06
N LEU A 179 -2.41 0.87 16.21
CA LEU A 179 -3.83 0.59 16.42
C LEU A 179 -4.75 1.40 15.49
N TYR A 180 -4.49 2.70 15.40
CA TYR A 180 -5.29 3.62 14.61
C TYR A 180 -4.92 3.60 13.13
N GLY A 181 -3.65 3.32 12.82
CA GLY A 181 -3.21 3.12 11.45
C GLY A 181 -3.91 1.93 10.78
N THR A 182 -4.05 0.80 11.47
CA THR A 182 -4.72 -0.39 10.95
C THR A 182 -6.22 -0.23 10.66
N ILE A 183 -6.86 0.83 11.15
CA ILE A 183 -8.24 1.21 10.80
C ILE A 183 -8.32 2.47 9.92
N GLY A 184 -7.19 3.04 9.51
CA GLY A 184 -7.16 4.23 8.68
C GLY A 184 -7.55 5.54 9.40
N ASP A 185 -7.49 5.60 10.73
CA ASP A 185 -7.81 6.84 11.47
C ASP A 185 -6.63 7.82 11.44
N THR A 186 -6.63 8.64 10.39
CA THR A 186 -5.54 9.59 10.14
C THR A 186 -5.54 10.79 11.07
N MET A 187 -6.66 11.12 11.74
CA MET A 187 -6.72 12.23 12.68
C MET A 187 -5.86 11.95 13.92
N VAL A 188 -5.99 10.73 14.46
CA VAL A 188 -5.15 10.31 15.59
C VAL A 188 -3.68 10.26 15.18
N LEU A 189 -3.35 9.73 14.00
CA LEU A 189 -1.97 9.72 13.50
C LEU A 189 -1.37 11.13 13.37
N LYS A 190 -2.13 12.11 12.87
CA LYS A 190 -1.68 13.52 12.78
C LYS A 190 -1.39 14.10 14.16
N SER A 191 -2.24 13.81 15.15
CA SER A 191 -2.03 14.26 16.54
C SER A 191 -0.76 13.66 17.17
N ILE A 192 -0.50 12.37 16.91
CA ILE A 192 0.70 11.67 17.38
C ILE A 192 1.93 12.30 16.73
N PHE A 193 1.93 12.50 15.41
CA PHE A 193 3.07 13.06 14.70
C PHE A 193 3.38 14.50 15.12
N LYS A 194 2.35 15.31 15.40
CA LYS A 194 2.52 16.64 15.97
C LYS A 194 3.27 16.59 17.31
N TYR A 195 2.86 15.70 18.22
CA TYR A 195 3.55 15.51 19.50
C TYR A 195 5.01 15.08 19.31
N ILE A 196 5.28 14.18 18.35
CA ILE A 196 6.64 13.74 18.03
C ILE A 196 7.51 14.92 17.56
N ARG A 197 6.98 15.80 16.69
CA ARG A 197 7.70 16.99 16.21
C ARG A 197 8.11 17.93 17.33
N GLU A 198 7.23 18.12 18.31
CA GLU A 198 7.49 18.98 19.46
C GLU A 198 8.48 18.33 20.44
N ARG A 199 8.39 17.00 20.64
CA ARG A 199 9.09 16.32 21.72
C ARG A 199 10.45 15.74 21.33
N LEU A 200 10.57 15.15 20.14
CA LEU A 200 11.79 14.45 19.70
C LEU A 200 13.05 15.36 19.68
N PRO A 201 12.96 16.65 19.29
CA PRO A 201 14.13 17.54 19.28
C PRO A 201 14.68 17.89 20.67
N VAL A 202 13.85 17.81 21.72
CA VAL A 202 14.19 18.31 23.06
C VAL A 202 14.48 17.21 24.08
N THR A 203 14.25 15.94 23.74
CA THR A 203 14.54 14.82 24.65
C THR A 203 15.92 14.22 24.39
N GLU A 204 16.64 13.92 25.47
CA GLU A 204 17.90 13.17 25.47
C GLU A 204 17.71 11.74 26.02
N ASN A 205 16.48 11.39 26.42
CA ASN A 205 16.17 10.11 27.00
C ASN A 205 16.06 9.03 25.91
N ILE A 206 17.04 8.14 25.85
CA ILE A 206 17.14 7.11 24.80
C ILE A 206 15.90 6.20 24.73
N VAL A 207 15.25 5.91 25.86
CA VAL A 207 14.05 5.05 25.90
C VAL A 207 12.84 5.78 25.33
N GLU A 208 12.68 7.07 25.67
CA GLU A 208 11.65 7.92 25.06
C GLU A 208 11.88 8.07 23.56
N ILE A 209 13.12 8.39 23.15
CA ILE A 209 13.52 8.57 21.75
C ILE A 209 13.20 7.30 20.94
N ARG A 210 13.52 6.12 21.47
CA ARG A 210 13.19 4.83 20.86
C ARG A 210 11.69 4.72 20.52
N GLY A 211 10.83 5.06 21.48
CA GLY A 211 9.37 5.00 21.32
C GLY A 211 8.83 6.06 20.34
N LEU A 212 9.36 7.28 20.40
CA LEU A 212 8.99 8.36 19.46
C LEU A 212 9.41 8.02 18.02
N GLN A 213 10.58 7.43 17.82
CA GLN A 213 11.05 6.98 16.50
C GLN A 213 10.19 5.84 15.93
N ASP A 214 9.76 4.88 16.77
CA ASP A 214 8.78 3.85 16.35
C ASP A 214 7.46 4.47 15.93
N ALA A 215 6.91 5.33 16.79
CA ALA A 215 5.64 5.99 16.53
C ALA A 215 5.68 6.83 15.25
N ALA A 216 6.81 7.51 14.98
CA ALA A 216 7.03 8.28 13.78
C ALA A 216 7.03 7.40 12.53
N THR A 217 7.81 6.30 12.58
CA THR A 217 7.94 5.36 11.47
C THR A 217 6.58 4.71 11.15
N ASN A 218 5.85 4.26 12.17
CA ASN A 218 4.51 3.72 12.03
C ASN A 218 3.53 4.75 11.46
N ALA A 219 3.55 6.00 11.96
CA ALA A 219 2.65 7.04 11.46
C ALA A 219 2.91 7.34 9.99
N ILE A 220 4.17 7.49 9.57
CA ILE A 220 4.54 7.74 8.17
C ILE A 220 4.11 6.55 7.29
N TRP A 221 4.36 5.32 7.75
CA TRP A 221 3.89 4.11 7.05
C TRP A 221 2.39 4.14 6.81
N TRP A 222 1.59 4.44 7.83
CA TRP A 222 0.14 4.47 7.67
C TRP A 222 -0.35 5.65 6.84
N PHE A 223 0.32 6.80 6.88
CA PHE A 223 0.01 7.90 5.97
C PHE A 223 0.26 7.55 4.51
N LEU A 224 1.33 6.79 4.22
CA LEU A 224 1.62 6.28 2.88
C LEU A 224 0.44 5.45 2.34
N HIS A 225 -0.21 4.66 3.18
CA HIS A 225 -1.29 3.75 2.78
C HIS A 225 -2.71 4.29 2.99
N SER A 226 -2.89 5.43 3.67
CA SER A 226 -4.23 5.96 3.97
C SER A 226 -4.81 6.81 2.84
N GLY A 227 -4.04 7.10 1.77
CA GLY A 227 -4.45 8.00 0.68
C GLY A 227 -4.67 9.46 1.12
N VAL A 228 -4.27 9.81 2.35
CA VAL A 228 -4.41 11.18 2.86
C VAL A 228 -3.17 11.96 2.47
N GLU A 229 -3.39 13.10 1.82
CA GLU A 229 -2.31 14.00 1.42
C GLU A 229 -1.49 14.40 2.66
N SER A 230 -0.24 13.95 2.65
CA SER A 230 0.73 14.14 3.71
C SER A 230 2.09 14.35 3.07
N ASN A 231 2.89 15.25 3.62
CA ASN A 231 4.22 15.53 3.08
C ASN A 231 5.21 14.48 3.61
N ILE A 232 5.14 13.27 3.04
CA ILE A 232 5.96 12.12 3.45
C ILE A 232 7.46 12.46 3.39
N ASP A 233 7.91 13.19 2.36
CA ASP A 233 9.31 13.62 2.23
C ASP A 233 9.75 14.49 3.41
N GLU A 234 8.93 15.48 3.79
CA GLU A 234 9.24 16.37 4.91
C GLU A 234 9.23 15.62 6.25
N MET A 235 8.32 14.65 6.42
CA MET A 235 8.28 13.79 7.59
C MET A 235 9.54 12.90 7.70
N ILE A 236 9.99 12.31 6.58
CA ILE A 236 11.23 11.54 6.51
C ILE A 236 12.44 12.44 6.79
N SER A 237 12.50 13.60 6.14
CA SER A 237 13.59 14.58 6.31
C SER A 237 13.70 15.09 7.73
N PHE A 238 12.56 15.27 8.42
CA PHE A 238 12.52 15.60 9.85
C PHE A 238 13.07 14.45 10.71
N LEU A 239 12.69 13.21 10.42
CA LEU A 239 13.02 12.05 11.25
C LEU A 239 14.46 11.57 11.08
N GLU A 240 15.00 11.63 9.85
CA GLU A 240 16.29 11.05 9.47
C GLU A 240 17.47 11.49 10.35
N PRO A 241 17.67 12.79 10.67
CA PRO A 241 18.78 13.22 11.52
C PRO A 241 18.76 12.59 12.91
N PHE A 242 17.57 12.37 13.49
CA PHE A 242 17.44 11.73 14.80
C PHE A 242 17.73 10.24 14.73
N ILE A 243 17.27 9.56 13.68
CA ILE A 243 17.58 8.14 13.46
C ILE A 243 19.10 7.96 13.31
N LEU A 244 19.75 8.80 12.50
CA LEU A 244 21.19 8.73 12.24
C LEU A 244 22.05 9.18 13.43
N LYS A 245 21.56 10.08 14.28
CA LYS A 245 22.25 10.49 15.51
C LYS A 245 22.36 9.33 16.51
N TYR A 246 21.26 8.60 16.74
CA TYR A 246 21.23 7.57 17.79
C TYR A 246 21.52 6.15 17.27
N LYS A 247 21.27 5.87 15.98
CA LYS A 247 21.43 4.57 15.32
C LYS A 247 20.99 3.39 16.18
N LEU A 248 19.85 3.54 16.84
CA LEU A 248 19.25 2.45 17.60
C LEU A 248 18.84 1.38 16.59
N TYR A 249 19.49 0.21 16.64
CA TYR A 249 19.32 -0.89 15.68
C TYR A 249 17.88 -1.03 15.14
N MET A 250 16.89 -1.21 16.01
CA MET A 250 15.50 -1.39 15.61
C MET A 250 14.95 -0.15 14.88
N SER A 251 15.12 1.05 15.43
CA SER A 251 14.68 2.30 14.82
C SER A 251 15.36 2.56 13.47
N TYR A 252 16.65 2.26 13.38
CA TYR A 252 17.41 2.43 12.14
C TYR A 252 16.94 1.45 11.06
N THR A 253 16.73 0.18 11.41
CA THR A 253 16.25 -0.81 10.45
C THR A 253 14.79 -0.57 10.06
N ASP A 254 13.93 -0.16 11.00
CA ASP A 254 12.54 0.19 10.71
C ASP A 254 12.47 1.43 9.80
N PHE A 255 13.39 2.38 9.97
CA PHE A 255 13.52 3.55 9.11
C PHE A 255 14.04 3.23 7.71
N LEU A 256 15.05 2.35 7.57
CA LEU A 256 15.49 1.86 6.26
C LEU A 256 14.36 1.13 5.52
N ASN A 257 13.58 0.31 6.26
CA ASN A 257 12.41 -0.35 5.72
C ASN A 257 11.37 0.66 5.22
N LEU A 258 11.09 1.70 6.01
CA LEU A 258 10.19 2.78 5.62
C LEU A 258 10.69 3.51 4.37
N LYS A 259 11.97 3.89 4.29
CA LYS A 259 12.53 4.55 3.10
C LYS A 259 12.42 3.67 1.86
N GLY A 260 12.77 2.39 1.99
CA GLY A 260 12.64 1.42 0.90
C GLY A 260 11.20 1.30 0.41
N ALA A 261 10.24 1.22 1.33
CA ALA A 261 8.82 1.12 0.98
C ALA A 261 8.25 2.41 0.39
N VAL A 262 8.65 3.58 0.89
CA VAL A 262 8.26 4.87 0.32
C VAL A 262 8.79 5.03 -1.09
N ASN A 263 10.05 4.64 -1.32
CA ASN A 263 10.63 4.64 -2.66
C ASN A 263 9.95 3.62 -3.57
N SER A 264 9.64 2.42 -3.09
CA SER A 264 8.90 1.41 -3.84
C SER A 264 7.51 1.93 -4.23
N TYR A 265 6.80 2.51 -3.26
CA TYR A 265 5.48 3.08 -3.44
C TYR A 265 5.49 4.19 -4.48
N PHE A 266 6.52 5.05 -4.49
CA PHE A 266 6.64 6.14 -5.45
C PHE A 266 7.34 5.79 -6.78
N GLY A 267 7.68 4.50 -7.00
CA GLY A 267 8.32 4.04 -8.24
C GLY A 267 9.81 4.34 -8.35
N ASN A 268 10.45 4.78 -7.28
CA ASN A 268 11.90 4.97 -7.17
C ASN A 268 12.57 3.60 -6.92
N THR A 269 12.46 2.68 -7.88
CA THR A 269 12.82 1.26 -7.71
C THR A 269 14.31 1.09 -7.37
N ALA A 270 15.19 1.90 -7.94
CA ALA A 270 16.62 1.84 -7.66
C ALA A 270 16.94 2.17 -6.19
N GLU A 271 16.40 3.27 -5.69
CA GLU A 271 16.54 3.69 -4.30
C GLU A 271 15.84 2.70 -3.35
N SER A 272 14.72 2.12 -3.77
CA SER A 272 14.04 1.07 -3.00
C SER A 272 14.94 -0.15 -2.81
N ILE A 273 15.51 -0.66 -3.90
CA ILE A 273 16.47 -1.78 -3.90
C ILE A 273 17.69 -1.45 -3.04
N GLU A 274 18.24 -0.24 -3.12
CA GLU A 274 19.38 0.19 -2.30
C GLU A 274 19.04 0.14 -0.81
N ASN A 275 17.93 0.77 -0.39
CA ASN A 275 17.52 0.81 1.01
C ASN A 275 17.23 -0.60 1.56
N PHE A 276 16.54 -1.46 0.80
CA PHE A 276 16.26 -2.83 1.25
C PHE A 276 17.50 -3.73 1.23
N THR A 277 18.46 -3.51 0.33
CA THR A 277 19.75 -4.19 0.34
C THR A 277 20.55 -3.80 1.58
N GLN A 278 20.59 -2.51 1.92
CA GLN A 278 21.22 -2.03 3.15
C GLN A 278 20.54 -2.63 4.40
N LEU A 279 19.21 -2.67 4.42
CA LEU A 279 18.43 -3.29 5.49
C LEU A 279 18.76 -4.78 5.65
N MET A 280 18.81 -5.52 4.54
CA MET A 280 19.19 -6.94 4.51
C MET A 280 20.56 -7.14 5.14
N ASN A 281 21.57 -6.36 4.70
CA ASN A 281 22.94 -6.44 5.22
C ASN A 281 23.00 -6.15 6.73
N GLU A 282 22.24 -5.17 7.22
CA GLU A 282 22.15 -4.90 8.66
C GLU A 282 21.53 -6.07 9.42
N HIS A 283 20.47 -6.71 8.91
CA HIS A 283 19.89 -7.88 9.57
C HIS A 283 20.80 -9.12 9.54
N GLU A 284 21.55 -9.34 8.46
CA GLU A 284 22.54 -10.41 8.36
C GLU A 284 23.67 -10.23 9.38
N LYS A 285 24.17 -9.00 9.56
CA LYS A 285 25.21 -8.68 10.56
C LYS A 285 24.84 -9.09 11.99
N TYR A 286 23.55 -9.03 12.33
CA TYR A 286 23.06 -9.39 13.65
C TYR A 286 22.34 -10.75 13.67
N HIS A 287 22.40 -11.56 12.60
CA HIS A 287 21.74 -12.88 12.51
C HIS A 287 20.26 -12.84 12.93
N ASN A 288 19.53 -11.80 12.49
CA ASN A 288 18.13 -11.62 12.84
C ASN A 288 17.23 -12.18 11.73
N ASP A 289 17.09 -13.50 11.67
CA ASP A 289 16.41 -14.20 10.57
C ASP A 289 14.96 -13.74 10.37
N TYR A 290 14.24 -13.43 11.45
CA TYR A 290 12.88 -12.87 11.35
C TYR A 290 12.87 -11.55 10.59
N ARG A 291 13.70 -10.58 10.97
CA ARG A 291 13.72 -9.27 10.31
C ARG A 291 14.42 -9.32 8.96
N LEU A 292 15.39 -10.21 8.79
CA LEU A 292 16.01 -10.53 7.52
C LEU A 292 14.98 -11.03 6.51
N SER A 293 14.04 -11.88 6.94
CA SER A 293 12.95 -12.33 6.07
C SER A 293 12.09 -11.17 5.55
N ILE A 294 11.88 -10.14 6.37
CA ILE A 294 11.13 -8.94 5.98
C ILE A 294 11.90 -8.13 4.92
N ALA A 295 13.18 -7.89 5.17
CA ALA A 295 14.02 -7.17 4.21
C ALA A 295 14.11 -7.87 2.85
N ILE A 296 14.29 -9.21 2.86
CA ILE A 296 14.37 -10.00 1.63
C ILE A 296 13.01 -10.02 0.91
N GLY A 297 11.90 -10.14 1.64
CA GLY A 297 10.56 -10.11 1.05
C GLY A 297 10.25 -8.79 0.35
N ASN A 298 10.57 -7.67 0.99
CA ASN A 298 10.35 -6.35 0.39
C ASN A 298 11.31 -6.09 -0.78
N LEU A 299 12.56 -6.56 -0.70
CA LEU A 299 13.51 -6.48 -1.81
C LEU A 299 13.06 -7.34 -3.01
N ALA A 300 12.42 -8.49 -2.75
CA ALA A 300 11.82 -9.31 -3.79
C ALA A 300 10.68 -8.59 -4.50
N GLU A 301 9.82 -7.87 -3.77
CA GLU A 301 8.77 -7.02 -4.34
C GLU A 301 9.35 -5.93 -5.24
N SER A 302 10.42 -5.24 -4.81
CA SER A 302 11.09 -4.24 -5.65
C SER A 302 11.69 -4.85 -6.92
N PHE A 303 12.28 -6.05 -6.85
CA PHE A 303 12.74 -6.76 -8.06
C PHE A 303 11.59 -7.20 -8.96
N SER A 304 10.45 -7.58 -8.39
CA SER A 304 9.22 -7.90 -9.14
C SER A 304 8.74 -6.68 -9.92
N ALA A 305 8.69 -5.51 -9.27
CA ALA A 305 8.34 -4.23 -9.88
C ALA A 305 9.35 -3.79 -10.97
N GLU A 306 10.63 -4.12 -10.83
CA GLU A 306 11.66 -3.92 -11.86
C GLU A 306 11.53 -4.92 -13.04
N GLY A 307 10.64 -5.90 -12.96
CA GLY A 307 10.49 -6.97 -13.95
C GLY A 307 11.48 -8.12 -13.82
N LYS A 308 12.33 -8.15 -12.77
CA LYS A 308 13.30 -9.24 -12.52
C LYS A 308 12.62 -10.43 -11.82
N ILE A 309 11.62 -11.02 -12.48
CA ILE A 309 10.69 -11.99 -11.90
C ILE A 309 11.39 -13.23 -11.32
N VAL A 310 12.41 -13.78 -12.00
CA VAL A 310 13.15 -14.96 -11.52
C VAL A 310 13.87 -14.66 -10.21
N LYS A 311 14.53 -13.50 -10.12
CA LYS A 311 15.24 -13.07 -8.91
C LYS A 311 14.25 -12.79 -7.77
N ALA A 312 13.14 -12.12 -8.07
CA ALA A 312 12.06 -11.88 -7.12
C ALA A 312 11.54 -13.20 -6.51
N LYS A 313 11.32 -14.23 -7.35
CA LYS A 313 10.90 -15.56 -6.90
C LYS A 313 11.88 -16.16 -5.89
N GLU A 314 13.17 -16.24 -6.24
CA GLU A 314 14.20 -16.85 -5.38
C GLU A 314 14.28 -16.16 -4.01
N MET A 315 14.22 -14.83 -4.02
CA MET A 315 14.26 -14.03 -2.81
C MET A 315 13.00 -14.21 -1.97
N MET A 316 11.82 -14.19 -2.59
CA MET A 316 10.56 -14.39 -1.87
C MET A 316 10.45 -15.81 -1.28
N GLU A 317 10.88 -16.85 -1.99
CA GLU A 317 10.98 -18.22 -1.46
C GLU A 317 11.92 -18.28 -0.23
N ARG A 318 13.07 -17.60 -0.28
CA ARG A 318 13.99 -17.47 0.86
C ARG A 318 13.34 -16.72 2.04
N ALA A 319 12.65 -15.61 1.78
CA ALA A 319 11.95 -14.83 2.80
C ALA A 319 10.88 -15.67 3.51
N ILE A 320 10.04 -16.37 2.76
CA ILE A 320 8.99 -17.24 3.31
C ILE A 320 9.60 -18.34 4.20
N LYS A 321 10.68 -18.97 3.75
CA LYS A 321 11.38 -20.00 4.53
C LYS A 321 11.89 -19.44 5.86
N LEU A 322 12.65 -18.35 5.83
CA LEU A 322 13.21 -17.70 7.02
C LEU A 322 12.11 -17.25 7.99
N TYR A 323 11.03 -16.67 7.47
CA TYR A 323 9.90 -16.24 8.28
C TYR A 323 9.25 -17.43 9.01
N LYS A 324 9.03 -18.53 8.28
CA LYS A 324 8.43 -19.75 8.83
C LYS A 324 9.33 -20.40 9.87
N GLU A 325 10.62 -20.51 9.62
CA GLU A 325 11.61 -21.02 10.59
C GLU A 325 11.66 -20.15 11.85
N SER A 326 11.56 -18.83 11.70
CA SER A 326 11.65 -17.87 12.81
C SER A 326 10.39 -17.76 13.66
N THR A 327 9.21 -17.97 13.07
CA THR A 327 7.91 -17.70 13.73
C THR A 327 7.03 -18.94 13.92
N GLY A 328 7.33 -20.04 13.20
CA GLY A 328 6.44 -21.19 13.09
C GLY A 328 5.15 -20.91 12.32
N ARG A 329 5.00 -19.72 11.71
CA ARG A 329 3.80 -19.26 11.01
C ARG A 329 4.13 -18.93 9.56
N TRP A 330 3.11 -18.94 8.72
CA TRP A 330 3.24 -18.51 7.33
C TRP A 330 2.99 -17.00 7.18
N PRO A 331 3.80 -16.28 6.39
CA PRO A 331 3.60 -14.86 6.11
C PRO A 331 2.57 -14.67 4.99
N TYR A 332 1.33 -14.32 5.34
CA TYR A 332 0.22 -14.22 4.37
C TYR A 332 0.48 -13.22 3.23
N LEU A 333 1.13 -12.07 3.51
CA LEU A 333 1.47 -11.10 2.44
C LEU A 333 2.47 -11.68 1.43
N TYR A 334 3.49 -12.41 1.91
CA TYR A 334 4.47 -13.03 1.01
C TYR A 334 3.86 -14.18 0.21
N LEU A 335 2.88 -14.88 0.80
CA LEU A 335 2.11 -15.91 0.08
C LEU A 335 1.27 -15.32 -1.05
N THR A 336 0.68 -14.14 -0.85
CA THR A 336 -0.03 -13.43 -1.92
C THR A 336 0.95 -12.98 -3.01
N GLU A 337 2.07 -12.37 -2.64
CA GLU A 337 3.03 -11.86 -3.62
C GLU A 337 3.73 -12.97 -4.40
N ILE A 338 4.16 -14.05 -3.74
CA ILE A 338 4.71 -15.21 -4.44
C ILE A 338 3.67 -15.90 -5.33
N GLY A 339 2.38 -15.81 -4.97
CA GLY A 339 1.28 -16.29 -5.81
C GLY A 339 1.22 -15.54 -7.15
N ASN A 340 1.39 -14.22 -7.12
CA ASN A 340 1.47 -13.40 -8.33
C ASN A 340 2.72 -13.71 -9.15
N ILE A 341 3.87 -13.86 -8.51
CA ILE A 341 5.12 -14.26 -9.18
C ILE A 341 4.98 -15.65 -9.82
N TYR A 342 4.41 -16.62 -9.11
CA TYR A 342 4.13 -17.95 -9.68
C TYR A 342 3.17 -17.88 -10.86
N TYR A 343 2.12 -17.05 -10.79
CA TYR A 343 1.22 -16.85 -11.92
C TYR A 343 1.98 -16.31 -13.15
N LEU A 344 2.80 -15.27 -12.99
CA LEU A 344 3.62 -14.70 -14.08
C LEU A 344 4.57 -15.73 -14.70
N MET A 345 5.01 -16.72 -13.93
CA MET A 345 5.88 -17.80 -14.38
C MET A 345 5.14 -19.06 -14.84
N ASN A 346 3.80 -19.03 -14.93
CA ASN A 346 2.96 -20.19 -15.21
C ASN A 346 3.23 -21.39 -14.27
N ASP A 347 3.56 -21.12 -13.01
CA ASP A 347 3.83 -22.13 -11.99
C ASP A 347 2.53 -22.56 -11.29
N PRO A 348 2.20 -23.87 -11.25
CA PRO A 348 0.96 -24.36 -10.65
C PRO A 348 0.86 -24.11 -9.14
N ARG A 349 1.93 -23.68 -8.47
CA ARG A 349 1.92 -23.30 -7.05
C ARG A 349 1.20 -21.97 -6.77
N ALA A 350 0.84 -21.19 -7.80
CA ALA A 350 0.15 -19.92 -7.66
C ALA A 350 -1.13 -20.02 -6.82
N GLU A 351 -2.07 -20.88 -7.23
CA GLU A 351 -3.36 -21.05 -6.55
C GLU A 351 -3.20 -21.44 -5.08
N LYS A 352 -2.32 -22.41 -4.82
CA LYS A 352 -2.04 -22.90 -3.46
C LYS A 352 -1.56 -21.77 -2.54
N SER A 353 -0.75 -20.85 -3.07
CA SER A 353 -0.20 -19.74 -2.30
C SER A 353 -1.30 -18.75 -1.90
N PHE A 354 -2.17 -18.35 -2.84
CA PHE A 354 -3.31 -17.48 -2.54
C PHE A 354 -4.30 -18.12 -1.56
N LEU A 355 -4.66 -19.39 -1.77
CA LEU A 355 -5.55 -20.11 -0.85
C LEU A 355 -4.98 -20.17 0.57
N GLN A 356 -3.68 -20.41 0.70
CA GLN A 356 -3.02 -20.44 1.99
C GLN A 356 -3.01 -19.06 2.68
N ALA A 357 -2.80 -17.98 1.92
CA ALA A 357 -2.93 -16.61 2.44
C ALA A 357 -4.36 -16.34 2.94
N PHE A 358 -5.37 -16.74 2.15
CA PHE A 358 -6.78 -16.60 2.51
C PHE A 358 -7.12 -17.38 3.78
N GLU A 359 -6.71 -18.64 3.89
CA GLU A 359 -6.99 -19.48 5.06
C GLU A 359 -6.45 -18.89 6.37
N ILE A 360 -5.31 -18.19 6.34
CA ILE A 360 -4.73 -17.50 7.51
C ILE A 360 -5.62 -16.33 7.95
N LYS A 361 -6.31 -15.66 7.01
CA LYS A 361 -7.02 -14.40 7.24
C LYS A 361 -8.55 -14.50 7.11
N LYS A 362 -9.10 -15.66 6.77
CA LYS A 362 -10.52 -15.84 6.45
C LYS A 362 -11.50 -15.39 7.53
N ASN A 363 -11.10 -15.38 8.79
CA ASN A 363 -11.98 -15.02 9.92
C ASN A 363 -11.89 -13.53 10.31
N GLU A 364 -11.09 -12.71 9.64
CA GLU A 364 -10.97 -11.28 9.95
C GLU A 364 -11.96 -10.42 9.14
N THR A 365 -12.31 -9.25 9.67
CA THR A 365 -12.93 -8.15 8.90
C THR A 365 -11.89 -7.04 8.81
N SER A 366 -11.04 -7.09 7.78
CA SER A 366 -9.87 -6.21 7.66
C SER A 366 -9.52 -5.91 6.21
N LEU A 367 -8.82 -4.78 5.98
CA LEU A 367 -8.28 -4.41 4.66
C LEU A 367 -7.32 -5.48 4.11
N PHE A 368 -6.59 -6.20 4.98
CA PHE A 368 -5.71 -7.30 4.56
C PHE A 368 -6.49 -8.47 3.96
N LYS A 369 -7.63 -8.84 4.54
CA LYS A 369 -8.47 -9.91 3.96
C LYS A 369 -9.07 -9.46 2.62
N ALA A 370 -9.51 -8.21 2.52
CA ALA A 370 -10.02 -7.65 1.27
C ALA A 370 -8.97 -7.69 0.15
N PHE A 371 -7.72 -7.31 0.46
CA PHE A 371 -6.59 -7.41 -0.46
C PHE A 371 -6.31 -8.85 -0.90
N ILE A 372 -6.26 -9.81 0.03
CA ILE A 372 -6.03 -11.23 -0.31
C ILE A 372 -7.16 -11.79 -1.18
N LEU A 373 -8.41 -11.44 -0.87
CA LEU A 373 -9.57 -11.84 -1.67
C LEU A 373 -9.52 -11.23 -3.07
N PHE A 374 -9.14 -9.96 -3.19
CA PHE A 374 -8.94 -9.33 -4.49
C PHE A 374 -7.95 -10.11 -5.34
N GLU A 375 -6.75 -10.38 -4.81
CA GLU A 375 -5.70 -11.10 -5.54
C GLU A 375 -6.11 -12.54 -5.90
N LEU A 376 -6.79 -13.24 -5.00
CA LEU A 376 -7.30 -14.60 -5.24
C LEU A 376 -8.40 -14.64 -6.32
N ILE A 377 -9.40 -13.75 -6.24
CA ILE A 377 -10.47 -13.64 -7.23
C ILE A 377 -9.88 -13.23 -8.58
N HIS A 378 -8.98 -12.25 -8.56
CA HIS A 378 -8.29 -11.78 -9.75
C HIS A 378 -7.47 -12.89 -10.42
N PHE A 379 -6.79 -13.75 -9.64
CA PHE A 379 -6.15 -14.96 -10.16
C PHE A 379 -7.16 -15.91 -10.84
N TYR A 380 -8.30 -16.19 -10.22
CA TYR A 380 -9.32 -17.06 -10.84
C TYR A 380 -9.92 -16.45 -12.10
N LEU A 381 -10.14 -15.13 -12.14
CA LEU A 381 -10.63 -14.44 -13.33
C LEU A 381 -9.60 -14.48 -14.46
N ARG A 382 -8.32 -14.19 -14.18
CA ARG A 382 -7.24 -14.27 -15.18
C ARG A 382 -7.08 -15.69 -15.75
N THR A 383 -7.24 -16.71 -14.91
CA THR A 383 -7.20 -18.13 -15.28
C THR A 383 -8.55 -18.71 -15.73
N GLU A 384 -9.60 -17.88 -15.83
CA GLU A 384 -10.97 -18.26 -16.24
C GLU A 384 -11.63 -19.38 -15.43
N GLN A 385 -11.25 -19.55 -14.16
CA GLN A 385 -11.86 -20.51 -13.23
C GLN A 385 -13.13 -19.92 -12.58
N LEU A 386 -14.14 -19.62 -13.41
CA LEU A 386 -15.34 -18.87 -12.99
C LEU A 386 -16.18 -19.60 -11.93
N ASP A 387 -16.14 -20.92 -11.89
CA ASP A 387 -16.86 -21.75 -10.90
C ASP A 387 -16.42 -21.49 -9.46
N LYS A 388 -15.19 -20.99 -9.26
CA LYS A 388 -14.64 -20.68 -7.93
C LYS A 388 -14.94 -19.25 -7.47
N VAL A 389 -15.31 -18.35 -8.38
CA VAL A 389 -15.34 -16.90 -8.13
C VAL A 389 -16.47 -16.49 -7.19
N ASP A 390 -17.67 -17.06 -7.34
CA ASP A 390 -18.89 -16.60 -6.64
C ASP A 390 -18.78 -16.63 -5.11
N ALA A 391 -18.16 -17.68 -4.56
CA ALA A 391 -18.00 -17.83 -3.11
C ALA A 391 -17.13 -16.72 -2.51
N TYR A 392 -16.03 -16.38 -3.19
CA TYR A 392 -15.10 -15.34 -2.75
C TYR A 392 -15.63 -13.93 -3.03
N LEU A 393 -16.35 -13.72 -4.14
CA LEU A 393 -17.04 -12.44 -4.39
C LEU A 393 -18.10 -12.13 -3.33
N LYS A 394 -18.84 -13.15 -2.85
CA LYS A 394 -19.80 -12.97 -1.74
C LYS A 394 -19.11 -12.45 -0.49
N GLU A 395 -17.93 -13.00 -0.17
CA GLU A 395 -17.12 -12.55 0.95
C GLU A 395 -16.57 -11.14 0.75
N MET A 396 -16.11 -10.80 -0.46
CA MET A 396 -15.64 -9.46 -0.80
C MET A 396 -16.77 -8.42 -0.69
N ARG A 397 -17.99 -8.77 -1.10
CA ARG A 397 -19.19 -7.91 -0.91
C ARG A 397 -19.51 -7.67 0.57
N PHE A 398 -19.33 -8.68 1.42
CA PHE A 398 -19.49 -8.52 2.86
C PHE A 398 -18.45 -7.52 3.41
N LEU A 399 -17.18 -7.68 3.06
CA LEU A 399 -16.12 -6.76 3.49
C LEU A 399 -16.33 -5.33 2.99
N ALA A 400 -16.76 -5.16 1.75
CA ALA A 400 -17.08 -3.84 1.19
C ALA A 400 -18.14 -3.09 2.02
N ARG A 401 -19.18 -3.82 2.47
CA ARG A 401 -20.23 -3.27 3.33
C ARG A 401 -19.75 -2.97 4.76
N GLU A 402 -18.94 -3.85 5.34
CA GLU A 402 -18.51 -3.68 6.73
C GLU A 402 -17.39 -2.65 6.90
N LEU A 403 -16.52 -2.51 5.91
CA LEU A 403 -15.38 -1.59 5.97
C LEU A 403 -15.74 -0.19 5.45
N GLU A 404 -16.72 -0.09 4.55
CA GLU A 404 -17.21 1.17 3.95
C GLU A 404 -16.08 2.05 3.37
N THR A 405 -14.98 1.42 2.92
CA THR A 405 -13.84 2.15 2.34
C THR A 405 -13.96 2.23 0.82
N LEU A 406 -13.62 3.40 0.26
CA LEU A 406 -13.66 3.68 -1.17
C LEU A 406 -12.79 2.69 -1.99
N SER A 407 -11.61 2.34 -1.48
CA SER A 407 -10.68 1.42 -2.17
C SER A 407 -11.22 -0.01 -2.29
N VAL A 408 -11.89 -0.52 -1.25
CA VAL A 408 -12.52 -1.86 -1.27
C VAL A 408 -13.72 -1.88 -2.22
N ASN A 409 -14.52 -0.82 -2.25
CA ASN A 409 -15.65 -0.69 -3.19
C ASN A 409 -15.17 -0.62 -4.64
N ALA A 410 -14.14 0.18 -4.93
CA ALA A 410 -13.53 0.25 -6.26
C ALA A 410 -13.00 -1.11 -6.71
N SER A 411 -12.32 -1.83 -5.80
CA SER A 411 -11.78 -3.17 -6.06
C SER A 411 -12.89 -4.20 -6.30
N LEU A 412 -13.98 -4.15 -5.54
CA LEU A 412 -15.14 -5.02 -5.73
C LEU A 412 -15.77 -4.77 -7.10
N ASP A 413 -16.05 -3.51 -7.45
CA ASP A 413 -16.64 -3.17 -8.75
C ASP A 413 -15.73 -3.61 -9.92
N TYR A 414 -14.41 -3.46 -9.79
CA TYR A 414 -13.47 -3.98 -10.77
C TYR A 414 -13.64 -5.49 -10.99
N LEU A 415 -13.65 -6.28 -9.91
CA LEU A 415 -13.78 -7.74 -9.98
C LEU A 415 -15.14 -8.18 -10.54
N LEU A 416 -16.22 -7.46 -10.19
CA LEU A 416 -17.55 -7.70 -10.75
C LEU A 416 -17.58 -7.41 -12.24
N GLY A 417 -16.98 -6.30 -12.65
CA GLY A 417 -16.86 -5.91 -14.05
C GLY A 417 -16.08 -6.93 -14.87
N PHE A 418 -14.97 -7.42 -14.33
CA PHE A 418 -14.17 -8.47 -14.97
C PHE A 418 -14.93 -9.80 -15.04
N ASN A 419 -15.60 -10.22 -13.95
CA ASN A 419 -16.42 -11.43 -13.96
C ASN A 419 -17.55 -11.35 -15.00
N ASP A 420 -18.28 -10.23 -15.05
CA ASP A 420 -19.35 -10.01 -16.02
C ASP A 420 -18.81 -9.97 -17.46
N MET A 421 -17.61 -9.43 -17.69
CA MET A 421 -16.96 -9.49 -19.00
C MET A 421 -16.73 -10.94 -19.45
N LEU A 422 -16.18 -11.79 -18.58
CA LEU A 422 -15.92 -13.20 -18.91
C LEU A 422 -17.21 -13.99 -19.12
N GLN A 423 -18.29 -13.62 -18.44
CA GLN A 423 -19.64 -14.15 -18.65
C GLN A 423 -20.37 -13.52 -19.86
N GLN A 424 -19.73 -12.63 -20.62
CA GLN A 424 -20.28 -11.91 -21.77
C GLN A 424 -21.46 -10.96 -21.43
N ASN A 425 -21.60 -10.57 -20.17
CA ASN A 425 -22.56 -9.58 -19.68
C ASN A 425 -22.03 -8.15 -19.86
N PHE A 426 -21.66 -7.77 -21.10
CA PHE A 426 -20.88 -6.55 -21.38
C PHE A 426 -21.50 -5.25 -20.83
N SER A 427 -22.82 -5.12 -20.81
CA SER A 427 -23.48 -3.91 -20.27
C SER A 427 -23.25 -3.74 -18.78
N TYR A 428 -23.33 -4.82 -18.00
CA TYR A 428 -23.03 -4.79 -16.57
C TYR A 428 -21.53 -4.66 -16.32
N ALA A 429 -20.71 -5.34 -17.13
CA ALA A 429 -19.26 -5.24 -17.07
C ALA A 429 -18.78 -3.78 -17.21
N ILE A 430 -19.23 -3.08 -18.26
CA ILE A 430 -18.90 -1.67 -18.48
C ILE A 430 -19.37 -0.80 -17.31
N LYS A 431 -20.61 -1.01 -16.84
CA LYS A 431 -21.15 -0.24 -15.72
C LYS A 431 -20.28 -0.37 -14.46
N TYR A 432 -19.91 -1.59 -14.09
CA TYR A 432 -19.07 -1.83 -12.92
C TYR A 432 -17.65 -1.29 -13.11
N LEU A 433 -17.02 -1.49 -14.27
CA LEU A 433 -15.67 -0.97 -14.52
C LEU A 433 -15.64 0.57 -14.55
N GLN A 434 -16.68 1.23 -15.08
CA GLN A 434 -16.78 2.69 -15.03
C GLN A 434 -16.95 3.19 -13.59
N SER A 435 -17.77 2.53 -12.78
CA SER A 435 -17.91 2.81 -11.34
C SER A 435 -16.58 2.63 -10.59
N SER A 436 -15.85 1.54 -10.90
CA SER A 436 -14.53 1.28 -10.33
C SER A 436 -13.52 2.35 -10.74
N LEU A 437 -13.48 2.73 -12.02
CA LEU A 437 -12.59 3.75 -12.56
C LEU A 437 -12.82 5.10 -11.87
N GLU A 438 -14.07 5.54 -11.73
CA GLU A 438 -14.43 6.78 -11.03
C GLU A 438 -13.95 6.77 -9.57
N GLN A 439 -14.17 5.68 -8.84
CA GLN A 439 -13.70 5.53 -7.47
C GLN A 439 -12.16 5.44 -7.39
N ALA A 440 -11.52 4.80 -8.37
CA ALA A 440 -10.07 4.73 -8.47
C ALA A 440 -9.47 6.13 -8.71
N HIS A 441 -10.12 7.00 -9.47
CA HIS A 441 -9.73 8.42 -9.58
C HIS A 441 -9.84 9.17 -8.27
N LEU A 442 -10.98 9.03 -7.58
CA LEU A 442 -11.20 9.69 -6.29
C LEU A 442 -10.20 9.22 -5.23
N SER A 443 -9.80 7.95 -5.27
CA SER A 443 -8.79 7.37 -4.38
C SER A 443 -7.36 7.47 -4.90
N LYS A 444 -7.16 8.01 -6.12
CA LYS A 444 -5.86 8.11 -6.81
C LYS A 444 -5.13 6.78 -6.92
N ASN A 445 -5.86 5.69 -7.17
CA ASN A 445 -5.32 4.35 -7.31
C ASN A 445 -4.90 4.09 -8.76
N SER A 446 -3.62 4.29 -9.06
CA SER A 446 -3.07 4.20 -10.42
C SER A 446 -3.19 2.78 -11.01
N ASP A 447 -3.05 1.76 -10.17
CA ASP A 447 -3.20 0.34 -10.54
C ASP A 447 -4.60 0.03 -11.08
N LEU A 448 -5.64 0.45 -10.34
CA LEU A 448 -7.02 0.23 -10.74
C LEU A 448 -7.39 1.10 -11.94
N ILE A 449 -6.86 2.33 -12.04
CA ILE A 449 -7.08 3.16 -13.23
C ILE A 449 -6.54 2.43 -14.48
N LEU A 450 -5.30 1.93 -14.43
CA LEU A 450 -4.70 1.16 -15.52
C LEU A 450 -5.54 -0.09 -15.84
N SER A 451 -5.85 -0.89 -14.82
CA SER A 451 -6.55 -2.18 -14.97
C SER A 451 -7.96 -2.02 -15.55
N ASN A 452 -8.69 -0.97 -15.13
CA ASN A 452 -10.02 -0.66 -15.68
C ASN A 452 -9.93 -0.26 -17.15
N ASN A 453 -8.96 0.58 -17.55
CA ASN A 453 -8.76 0.95 -18.95
C ASN A 453 -8.41 -0.27 -19.81
N ILE A 454 -7.55 -1.17 -19.33
CA ILE A 454 -7.22 -2.43 -20.02
C ILE A 454 -8.47 -3.29 -20.25
N LEU A 455 -9.30 -3.50 -19.21
CA LEU A 455 -10.51 -4.31 -19.34
C LEU A 455 -11.60 -3.66 -20.19
N LEU A 456 -11.76 -2.33 -20.12
CA LEU A 456 -12.68 -1.61 -21.00
C LEU A 456 -12.25 -1.74 -22.46
N ALA A 457 -10.95 -1.63 -22.75
CA ALA A 457 -10.41 -1.90 -24.08
C ALA A 457 -10.74 -3.34 -24.54
N ALA A 458 -10.53 -4.32 -23.66
CA ALA A 458 -10.83 -5.72 -23.94
C ALA A 458 -12.31 -5.97 -24.25
N ILE A 459 -13.23 -5.37 -23.48
CA ILE A 459 -14.68 -5.47 -23.72
C ILE A 459 -15.03 -4.92 -25.09
N HIS A 460 -14.48 -3.75 -25.44
CA HIS A 460 -14.77 -3.13 -26.73
C HIS A 460 -14.21 -3.94 -27.91
N LEU A 461 -13.03 -4.58 -27.77
CA LEU A 461 -12.54 -5.54 -28.76
C LEU A 461 -13.45 -6.77 -28.89
N GLN A 462 -13.96 -7.30 -27.78
CA GLN A 462 -14.90 -8.42 -27.80
C GLN A 462 -16.26 -8.05 -28.39
N ARG A 463 -16.72 -6.80 -28.23
CA ARG A 463 -17.93 -6.27 -28.87
C ARG A 463 -17.72 -6.01 -30.36
N TYR A 464 -16.57 -5.44 -30.74
CA TYR A 464 -16.18 -5.26 -32.15
C TYR A 464 -16.23 -6.59 -32.90
N ARG A 465 -15.74 -7.67 -32.28
CA ARG A 465 -15.87 -9.02 -32.84
C ARG A 465 -17.32 -9.40 -33.18
N ILE A 466 -18.29 -9.02 -32.35
CA ILE A 466 -19.70 -9.45 -32.51
C ILE A 466 -20.42 -8.60 -33.57
N ASN A 467 -20.08 -7.32 -33.66
CA ASN A 467 -20.88 -6.36 -34.43
C ASN A 467 -20.13 -5.63 -35.56
N GLU A 468 -18.81 -5.80 -35.65
CA GLU A 468 -17.88 -5.18 -36.62
C GLU A 468 -18.04 -3.66 -36.77
N LYS A 469 -18.46 -2.97 -35.70
CA LYS A 469 -18.63 -1.51 -35.72
C LYS A 469 -17.33 -0.80 -35.40
N ASP A 470 -16.83 0.04 -36.32
CA ASP A 470 -15.62 0.86 -36.12
C ASP A 470 -15.63 1.69 -34.82
N GLU A 471 -16.82 2.05 -34.33
CA GLU A 471 -17.01 2.72 -33.04
C GLU A 471 -16.44 1.90 -31.86
N GLU A 472 -16.63 0.58 -31.86
CA GLU A 472 -16.08 -0.30 -30.81
C GLU A 472 -14.54 -0.38 -30.91
N LEU A 473 -14.00 -0.43 -32.12
CA LEU A 473 -12.55 -0.42 -32.34
C LEU A 473 -11.92 0.91 -31.89
N ASN A 474 -12.60 2.03 -32.14
CA ASN A 474 -12.18 3.36 -31.66
C ASN A 474 -12.24 3.45 -30.14
N ASN A 475 -13.29 2.92 -29.51
CA ASN A 475 -13.38 2.88 -28.05
C ASN A 475 -12.26 2.02 -27.45
N ALA A 476 -11.97 0.86 -28.04
CA ALA A 476 -10.85 0.02 -27.62
C ALA A 476 -9.51 0.77 -27.69
N LEU A 477 -9.24 1.47 -28.80
CA LEU A 477 -8.06 2.30 -28.97
C LEU A 477 -7.98 3.42 -27.92
N ASN A 478 -9.09 4.11 -27.63
CA ASN A 478 -9.11 5.20 -26.66
C ASN A 478 -8.64 4.74 -25.27
N TYR A 479 -9.22 3.64 -24.77
CA TYR A 479 -8.86 3.09 -23.46
C TYR A 479 -7.45 2.50 -23.45
N LEU A 480 -7.05 1.81 -24.53
CA LEU A 480 -5.69 1.26 -24.67
C LEU A 480 -4.62 2.36 -24.68
N GLU A 481 -4.86 3.43 -25.43
CA GLU A 481 -3.94 4.56 -25.49
C GLU A 481 -3.85 5.30 -24.14
N THR A 482 -4.93 5.37 -23.36
CA THR A 482 -4.86 5.86 -21.97
C THR A 482 -3.98 4.95 -21.11
N ALA A 483 -4.09 3.63 -21.25
CA ALA A 483 -3.22 2.67 -20.57
C ALA A 483 -1.74 2.80 -21.01
N ILE A 484 -1.48 3.00 -22.31
CA ILE A 484 -0.15 3.31 -22.84
C ILE A 484 0.38 4.61 -22.24
N LYS A 485 -0.46 5.64 -22.16
CA LYS A 485 -0.06 6.94 -21.62
C LYS A 485 0.31 6.86 -20.15
N LEU A 486 -0.44 6.10 -19.37
CA LEU A 486 -0.06 5.75 -17.99
C LEU A 486 1.28 5.00 -17.98
N ALA A 487 1.48 4.02 -18.86
CA ALA A 487 2.76 3.30 -18.89
C ALA A 487 3.95 4.22 -19.22
N GLU A 488 3.81 5.18 -20.14
CA GLU A 488 4.82 6.21 -20.43
C GLU A 488 5.06 7.10 -19.20
N GLU A 489 3.99 7.64 -18.64
CA GLU A 489 4.04 8.54 -17.48
C GLU A 489 4.60 7.88 -16.23
N PHE A 490 4.50 6.54 -16.14
CA PHE A 490 5.03 5.76 -15.04
C PHE A 490 6.37 5.06 -15.36
N ASP A 491 6.90 5.23 -16.58
CA ASP A 491 8.10 4.56 -17.09
C ASP A 491 8.02 3.01 -16.96
N HIS A 492 6.82 2.47 -17.14
CA HIS A 492 6.54 1.04 -17.03
C HIS A 492 6.69 0.34 -18.39
N VAL A 493 7.92 -0.08 -18.71
CA VAL A 493 8.30 -0.59 -20.04
C VAL A 493 7.51 -1.82 -20.51
N GLN A 494 7.15 -2.75 -19.62
CA GLN A 494 6.42 -3.96 -20.01
C GLN A 494 4.97 -3.64 -20.44
N VAL A 495 4.23 -2.85 -19.65
CA VAL A 495 2.88 -2.40 -20.01
C VAL A 495 2.93 -1.55 -21.28
N LEU A 496 3.95 -0.69 -21.42
CA LEU A 496 4.16 0.12 -22.62
C LEU A 496 4.35 -0.77 -23.87
N ALA A 497 5.30 -1.71 -23.83
CA ALA A 497 5.58 -2.60 -24.96
C ALA A 497 4.34 -3.41 -25.38
N ILE A 498 3.61 -3.96 -24.41
CA ILE A 498 2.39 -4.72 -24.71
C ILE A 498 1.31 -3.83 -25.31
N GLY A 499 1.10 -2.65 -24.73
CA GLY A 499 0.15 -1.67 -25.25
C GLY A 499 0.48 -1.24 -26.68
N LEU A 500 1.74 -0.94 -26.97
CA LEU A 500 2.21 -0.56 -28.30
C LEU A 500 1.99 -1.65 -29.35
N VAL A 501 2.24 -2.92 -29.02
CA VAL A 501 1.96 -4.03 -29.96
C VAL A 501 0.49 -4.14 -30.29
N ILE A 502 -0.37 -4.05 -29.27
CA ILE A 502 -1.82 -4.10 -29.49
C ILE A 502 -2.22 -2.89 -30.33
N ARG A 503 -1.74 -1.68 -30.00
CA ARG A 503 -2.05 -0.45 -30.75
C ARG A 503 -1.57 -0.51 -32.20
N ALA A 504 -0.37 -1.04 -32.43
CA ALA A 504 0.18 -1.23 -33.78
C ALA A 504 -0.73 -2.10 -34.63
N TYR A 505 -1.15 -3.25 -34.09
CA TYR A 505 -2.07 -4.14 -34.78
C TYR A 505 -3.42 -3.45 -35.09
N LEU A 506 -4.02 -2.79 -34.10
CA LEU A 506 -5.31 -2.11 -34.28
C LEU A 506 -5.23 -0.94 -35.27
N ASN A 507 -4.15 -0.15 -35.23
CA ASN A 507 -3.88 0.91 -36.21
C ASN A 507 -3.71 0.35 -37.62
N ALA A 508 -2.91 -0.71 -37.79
CA ALA A 508 -2.75 -1.39 -39.07
C ALA A 508 -4.09 -1.93 -39.61
N SER A 509 -4.96 -2.44 -38.73
CA SER A 509 -6.30 -2.87 -39.13
C SER A 509 -7.21 -1.75 -39.63
N LYS A 510 -6.96 -0.50 -39.22
CA LYS A 510 -7.61 0.69 -39.76
C LYS A 510 -6.93 1.24 -41.03
N GLY A 511 -5.87 0.59 -41.50
CA GLY A 511 -5.04 1.06 -42.60
C GLY A 511 -4.05 2.16 -42.22
N GLU A 512 -3.87 2.43 -40.91
CA GLU A 512 -2.92 3.42 -40.39
C GLU A 512 -1.53 2.79 -40.21
N PHE A 513 -0.98 2.22 -41.28
CA PHE A 513 0.27 1.45 -41.24
C PHE A 513 1.48 2.25 -40.76
N SER A 514 1.59 3.55 -41.12
CA SER A 514 2.67 4.41 -40.62
C SER A 514 2.73 4.43 -39.09
N LYS A 515 1.60 4.68 -38.43
CA LYS A 515 1.52 4.69 -36.97
C LYS A 515 1.83 3.31 -36.38
N ALA A 516 1.40 2.25 -37.05
CA ALA A 516 1.72 0.90 -36.63
C ALA A 516 3.23 0.63 -36.67
N PHE A 517 3.94 1.11 -37.69
CA PHE A 517 5.40 0.99 -37.74
C PHE A 517 6.11 1.86 -36.72
N ASP A 518 5.62 3.08 -36.46
CA ASP A 518 6.14 3.95 -35.40
C ASP A 518 6.07 3.23 -34.04
N ASP A 519 4.93 2.62 -33.72
CA ASP A 519 4.74 1.81 -32.50
C ASP A 519 5.73 0.63 -32.43
N LEU A 520 5.90 -0.08 -33.55
CA LEU A 520 6.82 -1.22 -33.64
C LEU A 520 8.30 -0.83 -33.54
N GLU A 521 8.68 0.37 -33.98
CA GLU A 521 10.01 0.94 -33.82
C GLU A 521 10.26 1.34 -32.36
N GLN A 522 9.31 2.02 -31.72
CA GLN A 522 9.39 2.39 -30.31
C GLN A 522 9.60 1.17 -29.40
N ILE A 523 8.97 0.03 -29.71
CA ILE A 523 9.19 -1.23 -28.97
C ILE A 523 10.64 -1.70 -29.06
N LYS A 524 11.30 -1.55 -30.21
CA LYS A 524 12.72 -1.91 -30.37
C LYS A 524 13.61 -1.05 -29.49
N GLU A 525 13.33 0.24 -29.40
CA GLU A 525 14.09 1.18 -28.57
C GLU A 525 14.04 0.83 -27.07
N ILE A 526 12.92 0.29 -26.60
CA ILE A 526 12.74 -0.09 -25.18
C ILE A 526 13.05 -1.57 -24.89
N SER A 527 13.32 -2.38 -25.93
CA SER A 527 13.47 -3.84 -25.79
C SER A 527 14.61 -4.27 -24.87
N ASP A 528 15.72 -3.53 -24.84
CA ASP A 528 16.87 -3.81 -23.97
C ASP A 528 16.58 -3.59 -22.47
N ARG A 529 15.47 -2.90 -22.14
CA ARG A 529 15.06 -2.59 -20.75
C ARG A 529 14.07 -3.60 -20.18
N MET A 530 13.74 -4.66 -20.91
CA MET A 530 12.78 -5.68 -20.50
C MET A 530 13.27 -7.10 -20.82
N ASP A 531 12.64 -8.12 -20.22
CA ASP A 531 12.88 -9.54 -20.55
C ASP A 531 12.28 -9.90 -21.93
N PHE A 532 12.71 -9.22 -22.98
CA PHE A 532 12.11 -9.24 -24.32
C PHE A 532 12.12 -10.63 -24.97
N GLU A 533 13.08 -11.51 -24.63
CA GLU A 533 13.16 -12.85 -25.21
C GLU A 533 11.93 -13.72 -24.93
N GLN A 534 11.21 -13.50 -23.82
CA GLN A 534 9.94 -14.20 -23.56
C GLN A 534 8.80 -13.74 -24.47
N TRP A 535 8.96 -12.60 -25.14
CA TRP A 535 7.91 -11.89 -25.85
C TRP A 535 8.21 -11.67 -27.34
N LYS A 536 9.42 -12.02 -27.74
CA LYS A 536 9.97 -11.80 -29.07
C LYS A 536 9.18 -12.51 -30.16
N GLN A 537 8.65 -13.70 -29.85
CA GLN A 537 7.86 -14.48 -30.82
C GLN A 537 6.50 -13.82 -31.08
N GLU A 538 5.83 -13.36 -30.04
CA GLU A 538 4.54 -12.66 -30.14
C GLU A 538 4.71 -11.31 -30.83
N TYR A 539 5.75 -10.55 -30.46
CA TYR A 539 6.13 -9.33 -31.16
C TYR A 539 6.37 -9.58 -32.65
N GLN A 540 7.18 -10.58 -33.00
CA GLN A 540 7.50 -10.88 -34.41
C GLN A 540 6.25 -11.31 -35.19
N THR A 541 5.34 -12.05 -34.54
CA THR A 541 4.07 -12.43 -35.15
C THR A 541 3.24 -11.20 -35.54
N VAL A 542 3.16 -10.18 -34.67
CA VAL A 542 2.46 -8.94 -34.98
C VAL A 542 3.18 -8.14 -36.07
N VAL A 543 4.52 -8.05 -36.02
CA VAL A 543 5.31 -7.43 -37.09
C VAL A 543 4.99 -8.07 -38.44
N ASP A 544 5.01 -9.40 -38.53
CA ASP A 544 4.74 -10.14 -39.76
C ASP A 544 3.31 -9.89 -40.28
N LEU A 545 2.33 -9.83 -39.36
CA LEU A 545 0.94 -9.50 -39.70
C LEU A 545 0.80 -8.07 -40.22
N VAL A 546 1.45 -7.09 -39.59
CA VAL A 546 1.42 -5.68 -40.01
C VAL A 546 2.09 -5.52 -41.38
N VAL A 547 3.28 -6.10 -41.58
CA VAL A 547 4.02 -6.06 -42.86
C VAL A 547 3.22 -6.73 -43.98
N LYS A 548 2.59 -7.88 -43.69
CA LYS A 548 1.71 -8.55 -44.66
C LYS A 548 0.49 -7.68 -44.99
N GLY A 549 -0.14 -7.10 -43.97
CA GLY A 549 -1.30 -6.23 -44.12
C GLY A 549 -1.00 -4.99 -44.96
N GLU A 550 0.19 -4.39 -44.79
CA GLU A 550 0.63 -3.24 -45.58
C GLU A 550 0.76 -3.62 -47.07
N LYS A 551 1.44 -4.74 -47.36
CA LYS A 551 1.59 -5.25 -48.74
C LYS A 551 0.25 -5.53 -49.41
N GLU A 552 -0.73 -6.00 -48.64
CA GLU A 552 -2.08 -6.31 -49.11
C GLU A 552 -3.03 -5.10 -49.10
N GLY A 553 -2.59 -3.96 -48.54
CA GLY A 553 -3.38 -2.74 -48.35
C GLY A 553 -4.54 -2.86 -47.37
N LYS A 554 -4.62 -3.98 -46.62
CA LYS A 554 -5.66 -4.27 -45.64
C LYS A 554 -5.17 -5.28 -44.60
N LEU A 555 -5.51 -5.04 -43.34
CA LEU A 555 -5.35 -6.02 -42.27
C LEU A 555 -6.71 -6.22 -41.60
N LYS A 556 -7.34 -7.38 -41.79
CA LYS A 556 -8.60 -7.67 -41.09
C LYS A 556 -8.31 -8.12 -39.67
N VAL A 557 -9.05 -7.58 -38.71
CA VAL A 557 -9.07 -8.13 -37.35
C VAL A 557 -9.78 -9.48 -37.38
N GLN A 558 -9.02 -10.57 -37.35
CA GLN A 558 -9.59 -11.93 -37.36
C GLN A 558 -9.91 -12.41 -35.94
N GLU A 559 -10.97 -13.20 -35.81
CA GLU A 559 -11.35 -13.82 -34.53
C GLU A 559 -10.19 -14.61 -33.92
N GLU A 560 -9.52 -15.45 -34.73
CA GLU A 560 -8.35 -16.20 -34.27
C GLU A 560 -7.27 -15.24 -33.74
N THR A 561 -7.10 -14.05 -34.33
CA THR A 561 -6.06 -13.11 -33.90
C THR A 561 -6.39 -12.41 -32.57
N ILE A 562 -7.64 -12.00 -32.37
CA ILE A 562 -8.08 -11.40 -31.10
C ILE A 562 -7.88 -12.40 -29.95
N PHE A 563 -8.33 -13.65 -30.11
CA PHE A 563 -8.28 -14.65 -29.03
C PHE A 563 -6.91 -15.25 -28.81
N LYS A 564 -6.15 -15.51 -29.87
CA LYS A 564 -4.87 -16.19 -29.80
C LYS A 564 -3.74 -15.24 -29.41
N TYR A 565 -3.83 -13.96 -29.79
CA TYR A 565 -2.71 -13.03 -29.62
C TYR A 565 -3.07 -11.79 -28.80
N ILE A 566 -4.23 -11.14 -28.97
CA ILE A 566 -4.48 -9.86 -28.27
C ILE A 566 -4.98 -10.05 -26.84
N LEU A 567 -6.03 -10.86 -26.63
CA LEU A 567 -6.62 -11.05 -25.31
C LEU A 567 -5.67 -11.67 -24.28
N PRO A 568 -4.80 -12.65 -24.63
CA PRO A 568 -3.78 -13.14 -23.72
C PRO A 568 -2.81 -12.05 -23.27
N GLN A 569 -2.45 -11.13 -24.16
CA GLN A 569 -1.54 -10.02 -23.84
C GLN A 569 -2.20 -8.98 -22.93
N ILE A 570 -3.48 -8.69 -23.16
CA ILE A 570 -4.30 -7.89 -22.24
C ILE A 570 -4.30 -8.50 -20.83
N LYS A 571 -4.49 -9.82 -20.69
CA LYS A 571 -4.43 -10.50 -19.38
C LYS A 571 -3.04 -10.42 -18.74
N SER A 572 -1.99 -10.47 -19.55
CA SER A 572 -0.63 -10.25 -19.06
C SER A 572 -0.48 -8.85 -18.48
N MET A 573 -1.02 -7.82 -19.15
CA MET A 573 -0.97 -6.44 -18.67
C MET A 573 -1.61 -6.27 -17.28
N LEU A 574 -2.71 -6.99 -17.01
CA LEU A 574 -3.40 -6.97 -15.71
C LEU A 574 -2.55 -7.51 -14.55
N SER A 575 -1.42 -8.14 -14.84
CA SER A 575 -0.55 -8.74 -13.83
C SER A 575 0.57 -7.80 -13.38
N PHE A 576 0.72 -6.66 -14.04
CA PHE A 576 1.67 -5.62 -13.68
C PHE A 576 1.02 -4.56 -12.81
N LYS A 577 1.80 -4.00 -11.89
CA LYS A 577 1.38 -2.93 -10.97
C LYS A 577 2.15 -1.66 -11.34
N LEU A 578 1.45 -0.55 -11.45
CA LEU A 578 2.04 0.77 -11.47
C LEU A 578 2.42 1.18 -10.04
N PRO A 579 3.63 1.71 -9.83
CA PRO A 579 3.89 2.43 -8.59
C PRO A 579 2.95 3.63 -8.51
N GLU A 580 2.71 4.18 -7.33
CA GLU A 580 2.10 5.49 -7.23
C GLU A 580 3.13 6.55 -7.64
N ARG A 581 2.68 7.69 -8.19
CA ARG A 581 3.57 8.84 -8.45
C ARG A 581 3.06 10.03 -7.67
N LYS A 582 3.99 10.90 -7.26
CA LYS A 582 3.60 12.24 -6.83
C LYS A 582 2.92 12.90 -8.01
N HIS A 583 1.62 13.13 -7.92
CA HIS A 583 0.85 13.74 -9.00
C HIS A 583 1.51 15.05 -9.42
N ARG A 584 2.11 15.04 -10.61
CA ARG A 584 2.40 16.26 -11.33
C ARG A 584 1.03 16.81 -11.73
N LYS A 585 0.62 17.94 -11.14
CA LYS A 585 -0.69 18.53 -11.46
C LYS A 585 -0.71 18.87 -12.94
N SER A 586 -1.59 18.21 -13.70
CA SER A 586 -1.89 18.63 -15.07
C SER A 586 -2.48 20.04 -15.02
N ILE A 587 -1.88 20.98 -15.76
CA ILE A 587 -2.36 22.37 -15.82
C ILE A 587 -3.45 22.43 -16.90
N VAL A 588 -4.70 22.53 -16.45
CA VAL A 588 -5.87 22.68 -17.34
C VAL A 588 -6.08 24.16 -17.61
N LEU A 589 -5.95 24.52 -18.87
CA LEU A 589 -6.12 25.89 -19.35
C LEU A 589 -7.56 26.18 -19.78
N GLY A 590 -8.36 25.16 -20.06
CA GLY A 590 -9.75 25.33 -20.46
C GLY A 590 -10.54 24.06 -20.76
N LEU A 591 -11.86 24.20 -20.80
CA LEU A 591 -12.81 23.19 -21.23
C LEU A 591 -13.83 23.85 -22.17
N LEU A 592 -14.03 23.24 -23.34
CA LEU A 592 -15.05 23.62 -24.31
C LEU A 592 -15.97 22.43 -24.59
N VAL A 593 -17.26 22.71 -24.77
CA VAL A 593 -18.19 21.79 -25.42
C VAL A 593 -18.72 22.51 -26.65
N ILE A 594 -18.50 21.92 -27.82
CA ILE A 594 -18.74 22.55 -29.12
C ILE A 594 -19.75 21.70 -29.88
N ASN A 595 -20.74 22.34 -30.51
CA ASN A 595 -21.69 21.63 -31.36
C ASN A 595 -21.10 21.29 -32.73
N ASP A 596 -21.82 20.51 -33.53
CA ASP A 596 -21.45 20.13 -34.90
C ASP A 596 -21.20 21.31 -35.85
N SER A 597 -21.78 22.48 -35.55
CA SER A 597 -21.59 23.74 -36.27
C SER A 597 -20.33 24.52 -35.84
N GLY A 598 -19.52 23.96 -34.93
CA GLY A 598 -18.29 24.61 -34.45
C GLY A 598 -18.53 25.71 -33.41
N ILE A 599 -19.75 25.84 -32.88
CA ILE A 599 -20.12 26.86 -31.89
C ILE A 599 -19.96 26.29 -30.47
N PRO A 600 -19.16 26.93 -29.59
CA PRO A 600 -19.10 26.55 -28.18
C PRO A 600 -20.45 26.76 -27.48
N VAL A 601 -21.03 25.69 -26.95
CA VAL A 601 -22.23 25.71 -26.10
C VAL A 601 -21.88 25.77 -24.61
N PHE A 602 -20.67 25.34 -24.25
CA PHE A 602 -20.08 25.49 -22.91
C PHE A 602 -18.63 25.96 -23.04
N THR A 603 -18.23 26.86 -22.15
CA THR A 603 -16.88 27.40 -22.12
C THR A 603 -16.48 27.72 -20.68
N LYS A 604 -15.35 27.17 -20.25
CA LYS A 604 -14.67 27.53 -19.01
C LYS A 604 -13.17 27.59 -19.29
N LEU A 605 -12.59 28.78 -19.24
CA LEU A 605 -11.20 29.01 -19.63
C LEU A 605 -10.41 29.62 -18.46
N SER A 606 -9.10 29.42 -18.47
CA SER A 606 -8.15 30.14 -17.63
C SER A 606 -8.14 31.62 -18.00
N LYS A 607 -7.80 32.49 -17.02
CA LYS A 607 -7.75 33.95 -17.26
C LYS A 607 -6.83 34.32 -18.43
N ASN A 608 -5.71 33.61 -18.57
CA ASN A 608 -4.74 33.86 -19.64
C ASN A 608 -5.34 33.59 -21.03
N LEU A 609 -6.08 32.48 -21.19
CA LEU A 609 -6.76 32.18 -22.45
C LEU A 609 -7.95 33.11 -22.73
N GLU A 610 -8.66 33.58 -21.70
CA GLU A 610 -9.75 34.55 -21.87
C GLU A 610 -9.25 35.91 -22.38
N THR A 611 -8.04 36.30 -21.99
CA THR A 611 -7.46 37.60 -22.39
C THR A 611 -6.89 37.59 -23.81
N ASP A 612 -6.42 36.46 -24.33
CA ASP A 612 -5.85 36.36 -25.68
C ASP A 612 -6.91 35.91 -26.70
N LYS A 613 -7.66 36.88 -27.21
CA LYS A 613 -8.70 36.65 -28.23
C LYS A 613 -8.16 36.08 -29.54
N LEU A 614 -6.88 36.30 -29.86
CA LEU A 614 -6.27 35.81 -31.09
C LEU A 614 -6.02 34.30 -31.00
N ILE A 615 -5.41 33.86 -29.89
CA ILE A 615 -5.19 32.43 -29.59
C ILE A 615 -6.52 31.69 -29.52
N LEU A 616 -7.53 32.24 -28.83
CA LEU A 616 -8.85 31.62 -28.72
C LEU A 616 -9.54 31.47 -30.10
N SER A 617 -9.46 32.49 -30.95
CA SER A 617 -10.02 32.44 -32.31
C SER A 617 -9.29 31.41 -33.19
N GLY A 618 -7.95 31.33 -33.08
CA GLY A 618 -7.14 30.33 -33.77
C GLY A 618 -7.46 28.91 -33.33
N LEU A 619 -7.59 28.69 -32.01
CA LEU A 619 -7.97 27.42 -31.40
C LEU A 619 -9.36 26.94 -31.85
N ILE A 620 -10.38 27.81 -31.81
CA ILE A 620 -11.73 27.44 -32.26
C ILE A 620 -11.71 27.07 -33.74
N THR A 621 -10.95 27.81 -34.57
CA THR A 621 -10.81 27.50 -36.00
C THR A 621 -10.14 26.14 -36.22
N ALA A 622 -9.06 25.84 -35.48
CA ALA A 622 -8.39 24.55 -35.53
C ALA A 622 -9.35 23.42 -35.12
N ILE A 623 -10.06 23.58 -34.01
CA ILE A 623 -11.04 22.59 -33.52
C ILE A 623 -12.14 22.35 -34.54
N SER A 624 -12.68 23.41 -35.17
CA SER A 624 -13.72 23.29 -36.20
C SER A 624 -13.25 22.58 -37.47
N HIS A 625 -11.99 22.77 -37.88
CA HIS A 625 -11.43 22.00 -39.00
C HIS A 625 -11.27 20.51 -38.63
N PHE A 626 -10.90 20.20 -37.37
CA PHE A 626 -10.83 18.82 -36.90
C PHE A 626 -12.21 18.19 -36.70
N SER A 627 -13.21 18.95 -36.30
CA SER A 627 -14.56 18.46 -36.06
C SER A 627 -15.20 17.92 -37.33
N GLU A 628 -15.01 18.58 -38.48
CA GLU A 628 -15.49 18.09 -39.78
C GLU A 628 -14.94 16.69 -40.12
N SER A 629 -13.65 16.45 -39.83
CA SER A 629 -13.00 15.15 -40.07
C SER A 629 -13.45 14.03 -39.13
N ILE A 630 -13.89 14.39 -37.93
CA ILE A 630 -14.37 13.46 -36.90
C ILE A 630 -15.85 13.11 -37.13
N ILE A 631 -16.65 14.10 -37.54
CA ILE A 631 -18.08 13.97 -37.80
C ILE A 631 -18.35 13.19 -39.10
N SER A 632 -17.41 13.17 -40.06
CA SER A 632 -17.52 12.42 -41.32
C SER A 632 -17.51 10.88 -41.20
N GLY A 633 -17.53 10.33 -39.98
CA GLY A 633 -17.90 8.93 -39.68
C GLY A 633 -16.73 7.95 -39.50
N LYS A 634 -15.58 8.16 -40.14
CA LYS A 634 -14.42 7.22 -40.08
C LYS A 634 -13.72 7.18 -38.71
N ASP A 635 -13.81 8.26 -37.93
CA ASP A 635 -13.23 8.39 -36.59
C ASP A 635 -14.29 8.58 -35.51
N LYS A 636 -15.51 8.08 -35.75
CA LYS A 636 -16.62 8.20 -34.81
C LYS A 636 -16.22 7.63 -33.44
N GLY A 637 -16.25 8.49 -32.42
CA GLY A 637 -15.92 8.15 -31.03
C GLY A 637 -14.43 8.15 -30.69
N ARG A 638 -13.51 8.38 -31.63
CA ARG A 638 -12.06 8.38 -31.36
C ARG A 638 -11.60 9.66 -30.66
N LEU A 639 -10.93 9.50 -29.53
CA LEU A 639 -10.24 10.57 -28.83
C LEU A 639 -9.01 11.01 -29.64
N ARG A 640 -8.75 12.31 -29.72
CA ARG A 640 -7.54 12.84 -30.37
C ARG A 640 -6.84 13.87 -29.50
N GLU A 641 -5.52 13.89 -29.61
CA GLU A 641 -4.64 14.85 -28.96
C GLU A 641 -3.91 15.64 -30.03
N ILE A 642 -4.06 16.97 -30.00
CA ILE A 642 -3.52 17.88 -31.01
C ILE A 642 -2.66 18.92 -30.30
N LEU A 643 -1.41 19.05 -30.73
CA LEU A 643 -0.53 20.13 -30.28
C LEU A 643 -0.71 21.34 -31.19
N TYR A 644 -1.19 22.46 -30.64
CA TYR A 644 -1.38 23.72 -31.35
C TYR A 644 -0.68 24.84 -30.59
N GLU A 645 0.33 25.46 -31.22
CA GLU A 645 1.10 26.58 -30.63
C GLU A 645 1.63 26.33 -29.21
N GLY A 646 2.02 25.08 -28.91
CA GLY A 646 2.53 24.68 -27.59
C GLY A 646 1.45 24.29 -26.57
N ILE A 647 0.17 24.31 -26.95
CA ILE A 647 -0.97 23.91 -26.12
C ILE A 647 -1.55 22.59 -26.65
N TRP A 648 -1.89 21.69 -25.74
CA TRP A 648 -2.54 20.43 -26.06
C TRP A 648 -4.05 20.55 -26.03
N LEU A 649 -4.68 20.03 -27.09
CA LEU A 649 -6.14 19.91 -27.23
C LEU A 649 -6.49 18.43 -27.24
N THR A 650 -7.15 17.98 -26.18
CA THR A 650 -7.68 16.63 -26.08
C THR A 650 -9.16 16.66 -26.44
N THR A 651 -9.49 16.18 -27.63
CA THR A 651 -10.84 16.22 -28.20
C THR A 651 -11.50 14.85 -28.12
N GLN A 652 -12.69 14.79 -27.53
CA GLN A 652 -13.52 13.59 -27.46
C GLN A 652 -14.86 13.84 -28.19
N PRO A 653 -15.18 13.07 -29.24
CA PRO A 653 -16.45 13.20 -29.95
C PRO A 653 -17.63 12.76 -29.10
N VAL A 654 -18.74 13.49 -29.20
CA VAL A 654 -20.06 13.16 -28.64
C VAL A 654 -21.13 13.33 -29.72
N LYS A 655 -22.36 12.89 -29.47
CA LYS A 655 -23.43 13.08 -30.46
C LYS A 655 -23.67 14.58 -30.70
N ASN A 656 -23.70 14.99 -31.97
CA ASN A 656 -23.85 16.38 -32.43
C ASN A 656 -22.77 17.37 -31.92
N GLY A 657 -21.58 16.92 -31.53
CA GLY A 657 -20.55 17.83 -31.04
C GLY A 657 -19.27 17.17 -30.52
N LEU A 658 -18.50 17.95 -29.77
CA LEU A 658 -17.18 17.62 -29.24
C LEU A 658 -17.01 18.17 -27.82
N VAL A 659 -16.34 17.40 -26.99
CA VAL A 659 -15.73 17.87 -25.73
C VAL A 659 -14.26 18.12 -26.00
N VAL A 660 -13.74 19.27 -25.56
CA VAL A 660 -12.34 19.64 -25.74
C VAL A 660 -11.75 20.10 -24.42
N VAL A 661 -10.78 19.35 -23.90
CA VAL A 661 -9.97 19.75 -22.75
C VAL A 661 -8.68 20.38 -23.28
N ILE A 662 -8.36 21.57 -22.79
CA ILE A 662 -7.18 22.36 -23.18
C ILE A 662 -6.19 22.32 -22.02
N ALA A 663 -4.96 21.89 -22.26
CA ALA A 663 -3.94 21.72 -21.24
C ALA A 663 -2.52 22.04 -21.74
N GLU A 664 -1.59 22.26 -20.82
CA GLU A 664 -0.17 22.46 -21.16
C GLU A 664 0.54 21.17 -21.59
N GLU A 665 0.02 20.01 -21.18
CA GLU A 665 0.58 18.69 -21.47
C GLU A 665 -0.54 17.71 -21.84
N ALA A 666 -0.28 16.79 -22.76
CA ALA A 666 -1.13 15.64 -23.02
C ALA A 666 -0.81 14.53 -22.00
N THR A 667 -1.69 14.36 -21.02
CA THR A 667 -1.54 13.34 -19.95
C THR A 667 -2.70 12.36 -19.93
N ALA A 668 -2.51 11.19 -19.32
CA ALA A 668 -3.56 10.20 -19.10
C ALA A 668 -4.72 10.79 -18.30
N GLU A 669 -4.43 11.63 -17.30
CA GLU A 669 -5.42 12.35 -16.51
C GLU A 669 -6.32 13.23 -17.39
N ILE A 670 -5.73 14.01 -18.32
CA ILE A 670 -6.49 14.84 -19.28
C ILE A 670 -7.37 13.97 -20.18
N ARG A 671 -6.85 12.84 -20.70
CA ARG A 671 -7.63 11.91 -21.54
C ARG A 671 -8.84 11.36 -20.78
N ILE A 672 -8.64 10.94 -19.54
CA ILE A 672 -9.70 10.38 -18.69
C ILE A 672 -10.75 11.43 -18.39
N TRP A 673 -10.35 12.66 -18.08
CA TRP A 673 -11.29 13.75 -17.89
C TRP A 673 -12.13 14.04 -19.14
N ALA A 674 -11.48 14.11 -20.31
CA ALA A 674 -12.18 14.31 -21.59
C ALA A 674 -13.21 13.20 -21.84
N SER A 675 -12.82 11.93 -21.65
CA SER A 675 -13.73 10.78 -21.80
C SER A 675 -14.86 10.77 -20.76
N SER A 676 -14.57 11.09 -19.50
CA SER A 676 -15.57 11.13 -18.42
C SER A 676 -16.63 12.19 -18.67
N ILE A 677 -16.22 13.40 -19.08
CA ILE A 677 -17.13 14.48 -19.44
C ILE A 677 -17.99 14.09 -20.65
N ALA A 678 -17.38 13.54 -21.69
CA ALA A 678 -18.10 13.09 -22.87
C ALA A 678 -19.15 12.00 -22.56
N ASN A 679 -18.81 11.05 -21.67
CA ASN A 679 -19.72 10.00 -21.22
C ASN A 679 -20.94 10.52 -20.45
N ARG A 680 -20.80 11.67 -19.76
CA ARG A 680 -21.91 12.31 -19.04
C ARG A 680 -22.75 13.20 -19.95
N ILE A 681 -22.14 13.96 -20.85
CA ILE A 681 -22.85 14.82 -21.81
C ILE A 681 -23.64 13.98 -22.83
N LYS A 682 -23.02 12.96 -23.42
CA LYS A 682 -23.56 12.06 -24.47
C LYS A 682 -24.00 12.72 -25.78
N GLU A 683 -24.71 13.84 -25.71
CA GLU A 683 -25.26 14.60 -26.82
C GLU A 683 -25.20 16.10 -26.55
N VAL A 684 -24.76 16.86 -27.56
CA VAL A 684 -24.76 18.32 -27.54
C VAL A 684 -26.06 18.82 -28.17
N PRO A 685 -26.81 19.73 -27.52
CA PRO A 685 -28.04 20.26 -28.07
C PRO A 685 -27.79 21.10 -29.33
N ALA A 686 -28.67 20.95 -30.32
CA ALA A 686 -28.54 21.59 -31.65
C ALA A 686 -28.84 23.10 -31.65
N ILE A 687 -29.57 23.63 -30.66
CA ILE A 687 -30.00 25.03 -30.58
C ILE A 687 -29.46 25.66 -29.29
N VAL A 688 -28.84 26.83 -29.42
CA VAL A 688 -28.22 27.63 -28.32
C VAL A 688 -29.29 28.32 -27.44
N GLU A 689 -30.50 27.76 -27.32
CA GLU A 689 -31.55 28.39 -26.51
C GLU A 689 -31.25 28.26 -25.02
N MET A 690 -30.76 29.37 -24.49
CA MET A 690 -30.67 29.77 -23.07
C MET A 690 -29.97 28.80 -22.12
N LYS A 691 -28.63 28.77 -22.20
CA LYS A 691 -27.62 28.82 -21.11
C LYS A 691 -27.76 27.97 -19.82
N ASN A 692 -28.79 27.15 -19.61
CA ASN A 692 -29.03 26.46 -18.34
C ASN A 692 -29.45 24.98 -18.48
N GLU A 693 -29.58 24.42 -19.70
CA GLU A 693 -30.05 23.03 -19.90
C GLU A 693 -29.01 22.05 -20.50
N LEU A 694 -27.71 22.37 -20.50
CA LEU A 694 -26.78 21.31 -20.14
C LEU A 694 -26.99 21.14 -18.64
N THR A 695 -27.74 20.12 -18.24
CA THR A 695 -27.82 19.66 -16.85
C THR A 695 -26.40 19.21 -16.49
N ILE A 696 -25.52 20.14 -16.08
CA ILE A 696 -24.09 19.93 -15.85
C ILE A 696 -23.93 19.06 -14.60
N ASP A 697 -24.05 17.75 -14.80
CA ASP A 697 -23.61 16.70 -13.89
C ASP A 697 -22.10 16.44 -14.11
N ILE A 698 -21.31 17.51 -14.27
CA ILE A 698 -19.83 17.43 -14.40
C ILE A 698 -19.12 18.33 -13.37
N ASP A 699 -19.86 18.95 -12.45
CA ASP A 699 -19.31 19.90 -11.46
C ASP A 699 -18.26 19.28 -10.54
N ASP A 700 -18.43 18.01 -10.18
CA ASP A 700 -17.44 17.21 -9.45
C ASP A 700 -16.15 17.00 -10.28
N ILE A 701 -16.25 16.74 -11.59
CA ILE A 701 -15.08 16.65 -12.48
C ILE A 701 -14.42 18.03 -12.60
N LEU A 702 -15.21 19.09 -12.76
CA LEU A 702 -14.70 20.47 -12.82
C LEU A 702 -14.00 20.92 -11.54
N LYS A 703 -14.38 20.37 -10.37
CA LYS A 703 -13.69 20.59 -9.10
C LYS A 703 -12.36 19.83 -9.02
N GLN A 704 -12.24 18.70 -9.71
CA GLN A 704 -11.00 17.93 -9.81
C GLN A 704 -10.02 18.59 -10.78
N MET A 705 -10.54 19.19 -11.87
CA MET A 705 -9.77 20.01 -12.79
C MET A 705 -9.29 21.29 -12.09
N ASN A 706 -7.99 21.38 -11.80
CA ASN A 706 -7.38 22.59 -11.28
C ASN A 706 -7.17 23.60 -12.43
N PHE A 707 -8.20 24.38 -12.76
CA PHE A 707 -8.08 25.48 -13.73
C PHE A 707 -7.11 26.55 -13.20
N SER A 708 -6.10 26.90 -14.00
CA SER A 708 -5.10 27.94 -13.68
C SER A 708 -5.61 29.36 -13.86
#